data_AF-A0A7S1QST6-F1
#
_entry.id   AF-A0A7S1QST6-F1
#
_cell.length_a   1.000
_cell.length_b   1.000
_cell.length_c   1.000
_cell.angle_alpha   90.00
_cell.angle_beta   90.00
_cell.angle_gamma   90.00
#
_symmetry.space_group_name_H-M   'P 1'
#
loop_
_entity.id
_entity.type
_entity.pdbx_description
1 polymer ?
#
loop_
_entity_poly.entity_id
_entity_poly.type
_entity_poly.pdbx_seq_one_letter_code
_entity_poly.pdbx_strand_id
1 'polypeptide(L)'
;MVLAFISQISPLAAPVVGTLAVVPRAVAYTTLFATVAIAAILWHFHRAQPLGNAVFWLSWWSLTGLATLTAVLSVPHHPCFSIAAIAFLGPVLLYPLRHAAMSKAPEMEWFNVAWVASALAAVVCLAAWLPWICMGSEGREKWTDWPSPIRDLVENHVISWKCAFAMWACPPAMCCEMTLVAVLCWVRARYTSLEAPSDDLTPGSSARQVLLVSSVKQVAGWLFALLMLIWIQATMNATGQQEFNQRREDMSDEVVGLAFLVFLTMSLWILDTLGPAEIAAAMHQSKMVQETTKLLQNDWVRAFVFLIAGVPMGLFLLADSAYYWVCGRGKEEREIRPIMLWTVDWRWTSILVKASWLGFIYVSVLVGVGKLTTVLLAAINEHFSGWPVFTVSAVMFVITLVIFLFPAAPGPPIYVVMGIVICSSAEAQGWSFSAALLWATLVAFLMKLAFTAVAQKFIGEPFADSDSVRRLVGIHTPYMRAIERILREPGFTMAKVTLLVGGPDWPVAVLCGVLRLSVMSIQLCISPVLLQSVFPSVLAGALLLVQSGPEEKTTHGMAEVTLVVAGGLQLLVGMVAFYYVQDVLEHNYEELSQTRPEDMKLEELEAKADAIDRAFWRESAWELLPVWLKAVLVGGLLCIQASVALLSMHESCFKKFGLMSSVERDLGGNVLSIVQPYGWLAVGLAGTTALSLASFYLWCRTHGAGSARTVLEKEQLEGEGKPII
;
A
#
# COMPACT_ATOMS: atom_id res chain seq x y z
N MET A 1 -26.58 11.99 12.49
CA MET A 1 -27.16 10.84 11.74
C MET A 1 -26.44 9.55 12.09
N VAL A 2 -25.13 9.46 11.83
CA VAL A 2 -24.28 8.31 12.18
C VAL A 2 -24.43 7.87 13.64
N LEU A 3 -24.27 8.78 14.60
CA LEU A 3 -24.48 8.49 16.03
C LEU A 3 -25.92 8.09 16.38
N ALA A 4 -26.91 8.54 15.61
CA ALA A 4 -28.32 8.34 15.91
C ALA A 4 -28.90 7.06 15.28
N PHE A 5 -28.31 6.56 14.20
CA PHE A 5 -28.88 5.43 13.45
C PHE A 5 -27.93 4.24 13.30
N ILE A 6 -26.63 4.42 13.58
CA ILE A 6 -25.61 3.38 13.35
C ILE A 6 -24.83 3.08 14.62
N SER A 7 -24.58 4.08 15.49
CA SER A 7 -23.85 3.86 16.75
C SER A 7 -24.65 3.00 17.73
N GLN A 8 -23.95 2.12 18.46
CA GLN A 8 -24.53 1.30 19.53
C GLN A 8 -25.15 2.12 20.69
N ILE A 9 -24.79 3.40 20.80
CA ILE A 9 -25.36 4.32 21.79
C ILE A 9 -26.84 4.61 21.48
N SER A 10 -27.27 4.44 20.22
CA SER A 10 -28.64 4.70 19.82
C SER A 10 -29.54 3.46 19.91
N PRO A 11 -30.74 3.57 20.51
CA PRO A 11 -31.73 2.49 20.49
C PRO A 11 -32.27 2.21 19.08
N LEU A 12 -32.11 3.14 18.13
CA LEU A 12 -32.56 2.96 16.74
C LEU A 12 -31.56 2.15 15.91
N ALA A 13 -30.34 1.93 16.39
CA ALA A 13 -29.30 1.32 15.57
C ALA A 13 -29.60 -0.15 15.23
N ALA A 14 -30.00 -0.95 16.22
CA ALA A 14 -30.35 -2.35 15.99
C ALA A 14 -31.47 -2.55 14.94
N PRO A 15 -32.66 -1.91 15.04
CA PRO A 15 -33.71 -2.10 14.04
C PRO A 15 -33.32 -1.57 12.66
N VAL A 16 -32.58 -0.46 12.57
CA VAL A 16 -32.13 0.10 11.28
C VAL A 16 -31.12 -0.83 10.61
N VAL A 17 -30.06 -1.25 11.32
CA VAL A 17 -29.02 -2.13 10.75
C VAL A 17 -29.58 -3.51 10.46
N GLY A 18 -30.46 -4.05 11.31
CA GLY A 18 -31.17 -5.30 11.04
C GLY A 18 -32.00 -5.25 9.76
N THR A 19 -32.65 -4.11 9.48
CA THR A 19 -33.39 -3.91 8.22
C THR A 19 -32.44 -3.81 7.02
N LEU A 20 -31.34 -3.08 7.16
CA LEU A 20 -30.33 -2.94 6.11
C LEU A 20 -29.64 -4.27 5.77
N ALA A 21 -29.44 -5.14 6.75
CA ALA A 21 -28.81 -6.45 6.55
C ALA A 21 -29.60 -7.39 5.63
N VAL A 22 -30.91 -7.21 5.52
CA VAL A 22 -31.76 -7.98 4.59
C VAL A 22 -31.52 -7.55 3.13
N VAL A 23 -30.91 -6.39 2.89
CA VAL A 23 -30.61 -5.91 1.55
C VAL A 23 -29.50 -6.76 0.90
N PRO A 24 -29.75 -7.35 -0.28
CA PRO A 24 -28.75 -8.16 -0.96
C PRO A 24 -27.47 -7.38 -1.28
N ARG A 25 -26.30 -8.01 -1.07
CA ARG A 25 -24.98 -7.43 -1.42
C ARG A 25 -24.92 -6.85 -2.83
N ALA A 26 -25.56 -7.52 -3.79
CA ALA A 26 -25.61 -7.08 -5.18
C ALA A 26 -26.22 -5.67 -5.33
N VAL A 27 -27.21 -5.31 -4.50
CA VAL A 27 -27.81 -3.97 -4.51
C VAL A 27 -26.80 -2.92 -4.05
N ALA A 28 -26.08 -3.17 -2.95
CA ALA A 28 -25.05 -2.26 -2.45
C ALA A 28 -23.94 -2.01 -3.48
N TYR A 29 -23.43 -3.08 -4.13
CA TYR A 29 -22.44 -2.93 -5.19
C TYR A 29 -23.00 -2.20 -6.40
N THR A 30 -24.23 -2.49 -6.82
CA THR A 30 -24.89 -1.79 -7.94
C THR A 30 -25.01 -0.29 -7.64
N THR A 31 -25.40 0.08 -6.41
CA THR A 31 -25.47 1.49 -6.00
C THR A 31 -24.09 2.16 -5.94
N LEU A 32 -23.05 1.42 -5.55
CA LEU A 32 -21.67 1.93 -5.55
C LEU A 32 -21.19 2.22 -6.97
N PHE A 33 -21.35 1.27 -7.89
CA PHE A 33 -21.00 1.48 -9.30
C PHE A 33 -21.80 2.62 -9.92
N ALA A 34 -23.10 2.72 -9.60
CA ALA A 34 -23.93 3.84 -10.04
C ALA A 34 -23.45 5.18 -9.48
N THR A 35 -23.06 5.24 -8.20
CA THR A 35 -22.52 6.45 -7.56
C THR A 35 -21.23 6.89 -8.23
N VAL A 36 -20.28 5.97 -8.43
CA VAL A 36 -19.00 6.28 -9.07
C VAL A 36 -19.21 6.72 -10.52
N ALA A 37 -20.07 6.04 -11.26
CA ALA A 37 -20.40 6.40 -12.64
C ALA A 37 -21.04 7.80 -12.70
N ILE A 38 -22.03 8.09 -11.85
CA ILE A 38 -22.69 9.40 -11.80
C ILE A 38 -21.71 10.48 -11.33
N ALA A 39 -20.85 10.22 -10.34
CA ALA A 39 -19.81 11.14 -9.90
C ALA A 39 -18.86 11.52 -11.05
N ALA A 40 -18.39 10.51 -11.78
CA ALA A 40 -17.50 10.68 -12.92
C ALA A 40 -18.18 11.48 -14.04
N ILE A 41 -19.44 11.16 -14.34
CA ILE A 41 -20.26 11.88 -15.31
C ILE A 41 -20.39 13.35 -14.90
N LEU A 42 -20.83 13.62 -13.67
CA LEU A 42 -21.07 14.98 -13.16
C LEU A 42 -19.79 15.82 -13.07
N TRP A 43 -18.70 15.23 -12.58
CA TRP A 43 -17.37 15.86 -12.55
C TRP A 43 -16.92 16.27 -13.96
N HIS A 44 -17.13 15.37 -14.93
CA HIS A 44 -16.78 15.63 -16.32
C HIS A 44 -17.68 16.71 -16.95
N PHE A 45 -18.99 16.67 -16.71
CA PHE A 45 -19.94 17.68 -17.18
C PHE A 45 -19.60 19.07 -16.64
N HIS A 46 -19.29 19.19 -15.34
CA HIS A 46 -18.92 20.45 -14.71
C HIS A 46 -17.67 21.08 -15.33
N ARG A 47 -16.69 20.25 -15.74
CA ARG A 47 -15.47 20.71 -16.40
C ARG A 47 -15.69 21.12 -17.86
N ALA A 48 -16.57 20.43 -18.58
CA ALA A 48 -16.79 20.65 -20.01
C ALA A 48 -17.66 21.88 -20.31
N GLN A 49 -18.62 22.18 -19.44
CA GLN A 49 -19.36 23.43 -19.45
C GLN A 49 -19.61 23.84 -18.00
N PRO A 50 -19.36 25.10 -17.60
CA PRO A 50 -19.77 25.56 -16.29
C PRO A 50 -21.28 25.39 -16.20
N LEU A 51 -21.70 24.36 -15.46
CA LEU A 51 -23.11 24.07 -15.23
C LEU A 51 -23.75 25.32 -14.64
N GLY A 52 -24.90 25.74 -15.17
CA GLY A 52 -25.67 26.78 -14.49
C GLY A 52 -25.89 26.39 -13.04
N ASN A 53 -25.87 27.36 -12.12
CA ASN A 53 -25.89 27.11 -10.67
C ASN A 53 -26.95 26.07 -10.24
N ALA A 54 -28.14 26.11 -10.85
CA ALA A 54 -29.21 25.14 -10.57
C ALA A 54 -28.84 23.70 -10.93
N VAL A 55 -28.23 23.47 -12.10
CA VAL A 55 -27.82 22.12 -12.55
C VAL A 55 -26.64 21.63 -11.74
N PHE A 56 -25.70 22.51 -11.38
CA PHE A 56 -24.60 22.17 -10.47
C PHE A 56 -25.13 21.69 -9.12
N TRP A 57 -26.03 22.47 -8.49
CA TRP A 57 -26.60 22.10 -7.19
C TRP A 57 -27.44 20.82 -7.26
N LEU A 58 -28.27 20.65 -8.30
CA LEU A 58 -29.03 19.42 -8.49
C LEU A 58 -28.11 18.21 -8.62
N SER A 59 -27.04 18.34 -9.39
CA SER A 59 -26.02 17.30 -9.58
C SER A 59 -25.31 16.97 -8.27
N TRP A 60 -24.88 18.00 -7.53
CA TRP A 60 -24.21 17.86 -6.24
C TRP A 60 -25.07 17.14 -5.21
N TRP A 61 -26.34 17.55 -5.07
CA TRP A 61 -27.28 16.91 -4.14
C TRP A 61 -27.66 15.50 -4.56
N SER A 62 -27.80 15.24 -5.86
CA SER A 62 -28.05 13.90 -6.39
C SER A 62 -26.88 12.97 -6.09
N LEU A 63 -25.65 13.43 -6.32
CA LEU A 63 -24.43 12.67 -6.03
C LEU A 63 -24.27 12.42 -4.53
N THR A 64 -24.45 13.46 -3.71
CA THR A 64 -24.36 13.35 -2.25
C THR A 64 -25.42 12.40 -1.71
N GLY A 65 -26.66 12.51 -2.19
CA GLY A 65 -27.76 11.62 -1.80
C GLY A 65 -27.49 10.17 -2.19
N LEU A 66 -26.99 9.92 -3.41
CA LEU A 66 -26.67 8.59 -3.89
C LEU A 66 -25.44 7.98 -3.18
N ALA A 67 -24.42 8.79 -2.88
CA ALA A 67 -23.27 8.37 -2.08
C ALA A 67 -23.69 8.04 -0.64
N THR A 68 -24.59 8.84 -0.05
CA THR A 68 -25.18 8.55 1.27
C THR A 68 -25.94 7.24 1.24
N LEU A 69 -26.82 7.05 0.25
CA LEU A 69 -27.61 5.84 0.11
C LEU A 69 -26.70 4.62 -0.05
N THR A 70 -25.71 4.69 -0.93
CA THR A 70 -24.73 3.63 -1.15
C THR A 70 -23.99 3.26 0.13
N ALA A 71 -23.47 4.26 0.85
CA ALA A 71 -22.75 4.01 2.08
C ALA A 71 -23.66 3.40 3.14
N VAL A 72 -24.90 3.89 3.31
CA VAL A 72 -25.88 3.32 4.24
C VAL A 72 -26.22 1.87 3.89
N LEU A 73 -26.49 1.56 2.61
CA LEU A 73 -26.78 0.20 2.15
C LEU A 73 -25.58 -0.75 2.27
N SER A 74 -24.37 -0.20 2.28
CA SER A 74 -23.12 -0.96 2.40
C SER A 74 -22.75 -1.22 3.85
N VAL A 75 -23.36 -0.57 4.85
CA VAL A 75 -23.02 -0.74 6.28
C VAL A 75 -22.97 -2.22 6.71
N PRO A 76 -23.94 -3.10 6.39
CA PRO A 76 -23.88 -4.48 6.86
C PRO A 76 -22.73 -5.30 6.27
N HIS A 77 -22.21 -4.87 5.12
CA HIS A 77 -21.24 -5.64 4.31
C HIS A 77 -19.82 -5.07 4.40
N HIS A 78 -19.72 -3.74 4.39
CA HIS A 78 -18.48 -2.97 4.45
C HIS A 78 -18.57 -1.85 5.49
N PRO A 79 -18.71 -2.19 6.77
CA PRO A 79 -19.17 -1.26 7.79
C PRO A 79 -18.19 -0.12 8.07
N CYS A 80 -16.88 -0.38 8.10
CA CYS A 80 -15.89 0.65 8.43
C CYS A 80 -15.75 1.63 7.27
N PHE A 81 -15.63 1.12 6.03
CA PHE A 81 -15.60 1.97 4.85
C PHE A 81 -16.88 2.82 4.73
N SER A 82 -18.04 2.20 4.97
CA SER A 82 -19.33 2.88 4.89
C SER A 82 -19.48 3.97 5.94
N ILE A 83 -19.10 3.70 7.19
CA ILE A 83 -19.15 4.69 8.27
C ILE A 83 -18.22 5.86 7.96
N ALA A 84 -16.99 5.59 7.53
CA ALA A 84 -16.05 6.63 7.13
C ALA A 84 -16.59 7.44 5.93
N ALA A 85 -17.14 6.78 4.91
CA ALA A 85 -17.76 7.47 3.78
C ALA A 85 -18.91 8.38 4.21
N ILE A 86 -19.81 7.91 5.08
CA ILE A 86 -20.92 8.73 5.61
C ILE A 86 -20.38 9.90 6.43
N ALA A 87 -19.34 9.68 7.21
CA ALA A 87 -18.72 10.71 8.01
C ALA A 87 -18.06 11.80 7.17
N PHE A 88 -17.38 11.43 6.07
CA PHE A 88 -16.82 12.36 5.09
C PHE A 88 -17.88 13.19 4.35
N LEU A 89 -19.14 12.74 4.31
CA LEU A 89 -20.22 13.57 3.74
C LEU A 89 -20.44 14.85 4.52
N GLY A 90 -20.20 14.89 5.83
CA GLY A 90 -20.34 16.11 6.63
C GLY A 90 -19.47 17.26 6.09
N PRO A 91 -18.14 17.06 5.99
CA PRO A 91 -17.23 18.00 5.35
C PRO A 91 -17.60 18.34 3.91
N VAL A 92 -18.02 17.37 3.11
CA VAL A 92 -18.49 17.61 1.73
C VAL A 92 -19.70 18.55 1.73
N LEU A 93 -20.66 18.37 2.64
CA LEU A 93 -21.81 19.25 2.81
C LEU A 93 -21.47 20.66 3.32
N LEU A 94 -20.27 20.90 3.83
CA LEU A 94 -19.82 22.26 4.16
C LEU A 94 -19.57 23.09 2.89
N TYR A 95 -19.21 22.47 1.76
CA TYR A 95 -19.01 23.17 0.49
C TYR A 95 -20.29 23.91 -0.01
N PRO A 96 -21.47 23.26 -0.12
CA PRO A 96 -22.71 23.96 -0.44
C PRO A 96 -23.05 25.05 0.58
N LEU A 97 -22.82 24.79 1.86
CA LEU A 97 -23.10 25.76 2.91
C LEU A 97 -22.26 27.03 2.75
N ARG A 98 -20.96 26.89 2.44
CA ARG A 98 -20.09 28.02 2.10
C ARG A 98 -20.68 28.84 0.97
N HIS A 99 -21.04 28.17 -0.12
CA HIS A 99 -21.44 28.84 -1.35
C HIS A 99 -22.85 29.46 -1.25
N ALA A 100 -23.75 28.89 -0.45
CA ALA A 100 -25.12 29.39 -0.27
C ALA A 100 -25.21 30.46 0.83
N ALA A 101 -24.56 30.26 1.97
CA ALA A 101 -24.71 31.10 3.17
C ALA A 101 -23.58 32.12 3.34
N MET A 102 -22.37 31.83 2.85
CA MET A 102 -21.17 32.64 3.11
C MET A 102 -20.40 33.00 1.83
N SER A 103 -21.11 33.13 0.70
CA SER A 103 -20.49 33.41 -0.61
C SER A 103 -19.70 34.73 -0.66
N LYS A 104 -19.99 35.66 0.26
CA LYS A 104 -19.35 36.98 0.37
C LYS A 104 -18.31 37.05 1.50
N ALA A 105 -18.23 36.04 2.36
CA ALA A 105 -17.30 36.05 3.48
C ALA A 105 -15.87 35.78 2.98
N PRO A 106 -14.84 36.43 3.56
CA PRO A 106 -13.45 36.07 3.32
C PRO A 106 -13.21 34.58 3.59
N GLU A 107 -12.38 33.93 2.77
CA GLU A 107 -12.14 32.48 2.90
C GLU A 107 -11.60 32.11 4.29
N MET A 108 -10.77 32.98 4.88
CA MET A 108 -10.26 32.81 6.23
C MET A 108 -11.39 32.66 7.27
N GLU A 109 -12.41 33.53 7.21
CA GLU A 109 -13.51 33.49 8.18
C GLU A 109 -14.29 32.19 8.07
N TRP A 110 -14.52 31.73 6.84
CA TRP A 110 -15.14 30.44 6.58
C TRP A 110 -14.33 29.29 7.20
N PHE A 111 -13.02 29.21 6.93
CA PHE A 111 -12.19 28.15 7.47
C PHE A 111 -12.08 28.21 9.00
N ASN A 112 -12.12 29.42 9.58
CA ASN A 112 -12.20 29.62 11.02
C ASN A 112 -13.48 29.03 11.62
N VAL A 113 -14.64 29.31 11.01
CA VAL A 113 -15.92 28.73 11.45
C VAL A 113 -15.91 27.21 11.27
N ALA A 114 -15.42 26.72 10.13
CA ALA A 114 -15.39 25.30 9.81
C ALA A 114 -14.51 24.49 10.77
N TRP A 115 -13.31 24.97 11.14
CA TRP A 115 -12.46 24.24 12.08
C TRP A 115 -13.03 24.23 13.49
N VAL A 116 -13.61 25.34 13.97
CA VAL A 116 -14.26 25.40 15.29
C VAL A 116 -15.48 24.47 15.33
N ALA A 117 -16.33 24.51 14.31
CA ALA A 117 -17.50 23.63 14.24
C ALA A 117 -17.12 22.14 14.22
N SER A 118 -16.08 21.79 13.46
CA SER A 118 -15.57 20.42 13.39
C SER A 118 -14.93 19.98 14.71
N ALA A 119 -14.16 20.85 15.36
CA ALA A 119 -13.59 20.57 16.69
C ALA A 119 -14.67 20.38 17.75
N LEU A 120 -15.72 21.21 17.76
CA LEU A 120 -16.88 21.06 18.64
C LEU A 120 -17.62 19.74 18.38
N ALA A 121 -17.83 19.38 17.11
CA ALA A 121 -18.43 18.10 16.76
C ALA A 121 -17.58 16.91 17.25
N ALA A 122 -16.25 16.99 17.14
CA ALA A 122 -15.34 15.99 17.68
C ALA A 122 -15.48 15.86 19.21
N VAL A 123 -15.49 16.98 19.94
CA VAL A 123 -15.69 17.01 21.39
C VAL A 123 -17.05 16.41 21.78
N VAL A 124 -18.13 16.70 21.04
CA VAL A 124 -19.45 16.11 21.29
C VAL A 124 -19.43 14.59 21.06
N CYS A 125 -18.78 14.10 20.00
CA CYS A 125 -18.64 12.67 19.75
C CYS A 125 -17.87 11.98 20.89
N LEU A 126 -16.76 12.60 21.34
CA LEU A 126 -15.97 12.11 22.46
C LEU A 126 -16.75 12.13 23.77
N ALA A 127 -17.49 13.21 24.05
CA ALA A 127 -18.31 13.35 25.24
C ALA A 127 -19.53 12.43 25.25
N ALA A 128 -20.04 12.01 24.09
CA ALA A 128 -21.07 10.97 24.00
C ALA A 128 -20.49 9.57 24.21
N TRP A 129 -19.27 9.33 23.74
CA TRP A 129 -18.61 8.02 23.80
C TRP A 129 -17.97 7.70 25.15
N LEU A 130 -17.25 8.64 25.75
CA LEU A 130 -16.51 8.44 27.00
C LEU A 130 -17.42 7.97 28.14
N PRO A 131 -18.58 8.59 28.42
CA PRO A 131 -19.46 8.12 29.48
C PRO A 131 -20.01 6.73 29.19
N TRP A 132 -20.33 6.42 27.93
CA TRP A 132 -20.81 5.10 27.53
C TRP A 132 -19.75 4.01 27.73
N ILE A 133 -18.48 4.29 27.42
CA ILE A 133 -17.38 3.36 27.71
C ILE A 133 -17.13 3.23 29.21
N CYS A 134 -17.06 4.34 29.94
CA CYS A 134 -16.68 4.36 31.35
C CYS A 134 -17.76 3.75 32.24
N MET A 135 -19.04 3.99 31.94
CA MET A 135 -20.15 3.47 32.74
C MET A 135 -20.56 2.05 32.31
N GLY A 136 -20.27 1.65 31.08
CA GLY A 136 -20.73 0.39 30.51
C GLY A 136 -22.25 0.34 30.31
N SER A 137 -22.72 -0.77 29.76
CA SER A 137 -24.16 -1.10 29.73
C SER A 137 -24.51 -2.06 30.85
N GLU A 138 -25.77 -2.07 31.27
CA GLU A 138 -26.28 -3.05 32.24
C GLU A 138 -25.98 -4.48 31.75
N GLY A 139 -25.32 -5.30 32.58
CA GLY A 139 -24.90 -6.67 32.23
C GLY A 139 -23.61 -6.79 31.40
N ARG A 140 -22.80 -5.73 31.29
CA ARG A 140 -21.48 -5.76 30.63
C ARG A 140 -20.41 -6.36 31.57
N GLU A 141 -19.76 -7.43 31.15
CA GLU A 141 -18.59 -8.00 31.85
C GLU A 141 -17.27 -7.56 31.19
N LYS A 142 -17.27 -7.38 29.87
CA LYS A 142 -16.12 -6.93 29.06
C LYS A 142 -16.46 -5.66 28.31
N TRP A 143 -15.45 -4.82 28.09
CA TRP A 143 -15.59 -3.58 27.31
C TRP A 143 -15.99 -3.83 25.83
N THR A 144 -15.89 -5.07 25.36
CA THR A 144 -16.34 -5.52 24.03
C THR A 144 -17.76 -6.07 24.01
N ASP A 145 -18.43 -6.25 25.16
CA ASP A 145 -19.79 -6.79 25.16
C ASP A 145 -20.76 -5.78 24.55
N TRP A 146 -21.66 -6.29 23.73
CA TRP A 146 -22.68 -5.51 23.05
C TRP A 146 -23.99 -5.48 23.86
N PRO A 147 -24.77 -4.40 23.74
CA PRO A 147 -26.14 -4.37 24.21
C PRO A 147 -26.96 -5.52 23.61
N SER A 148 -27.91 -6.07 24.37
CA SER A 148 -28.70 -7.24 23.97
C SER A 148 -29.27 -7.17 22.54
N PRO A 149 -29.87 -6.05 22.09
CA PRO A 149 -30.43 -5.98 20.73
C PRO A 149 -29.40 -6.19 19.61
N ILE A 150 -28.14 -5.77 19.81
CA ILE A 150 -27.07 -5.96 18.82
C ILE A 150 -26.48 -7.36 18.94
N ARG A 151 -26.36 -7.86 20.18
CA ARG A 151 -25.96 -9.24 20.44
C ARG A 151 -26.88 -10.24 19.75
N ASP A 152 -28.19 -10.05 19.88
CA ASP A 152 -29.19 -10.89 19.25
C ASP A 152 -29.05 -10.89 17.72
N LEU A 153 -28.75 -9.74 17.10
CA LEU A 153 -28.54 -9.66 15.64
C LEU A 153 -27.30 -10.44 15.19
N VAL A 154 -26.24 -10.46 15.98
CA VAL A 154 -25.02 -11.23 15.65
C VAL A 154 -25.23 -12.72 15.93
N GLU A 155 -25.79 -13.08 17.09
CA GLU A 155 -26.09 -14.47 17.44
C GLU A 155 -27.03 -15.14 16.41
N ASN A 156 -28.00 -14.39 15.87
CA ASN A 156 -28.90 -14.87 14.83
C ASN A 156 -28.35 -14.75 13.40
N HIS A 157 -27.08 -14.39 13.23
CA HIS A 157 -26.45 -14.21 11.91
C HIS A 157 -27.12 -13.20 10.99
N VAL A 158 -27.83 -12.21 11.56
CA VAL A 158 -28.43 -11.11 10.79
C VAL A 158 -27.34 -10.12 10.39
N ILE A 159 -26.43 -9.78 11.31
CA ILE A 159 -25.28 -8.90 11.02
C ILE A 159 -23.97 -9.63 11.32
N SER A 160 -22.90 -9.22 10.66
CA SER A 160 -21.57 -9.74 10.94
C SER A 160 -20.99 -9.14 12.21
N TRP A 161 -20.05 -9.85 12.83
CA TRP A 161 -19.25 -9.33 13.93
C TRP A 161 -18.55 -8.00 13.57
N LYS A 162 -18.04 -7.87 12.33
CA LYS A 162 -17.43 -6.62 11.83
C LYS A 162 -18.40 -5.45 11.89
N CYS A 163 -19.66 -5.67 11.49
CA CYS A 163 -20.67 -4.63 11.52
C CYS A 163 -20.91 -4.17 12.96
N ALA A 164 -21.09 -5.11 13.90
CA ALA A 164 -21.26 -4.79 15.31
C ALA A 164 -20.04 -4.04 15.88
N PHE A 165 -18.82 -4.45 15.56
CA PHE A 165 -17.59 -3.77 15.96
C PHE A 165 -17.49 -2.36 15.39
N ALA A 166 -17.79 -2.17 14.11
CA ALA A 166 -17.74 -0.86 13.50
C ALA A 166 -18.80 0.09 14.09
N MET A 167 -20.00 -0.41 14.41
CA MET A 167 -21.02 0.35 15.14
C MET A 167 -20.52 0.78 16.53
N TRP A 168 -19.74 -0.07 17.20
CA TRP A 168 -19.08 0.23 18.48
C TRP A 168 -17.98 1.28 18.33
N ALA A 169 -17.13 1.13 17.31
CA ALA A 169 -16.00 2.02 17.01
C ALA A 169 -16.42 3.33 16.32
N CYS A 170 -17.69 3.46 15.98
CA CYS A 170 -18.21 4.57 15.19
C CYS A 170 -18.04 5.94 15.89
N PRO A 171 -18.41 6.13 17.18
CA PRO A 171 -18.20 7.41 17.85
C PRO A 171 -16.73 7.87 17.95
N PRO A 172 -15.75 7.04 18.35
CA PRO A 172 -14.35 7.46 18.40
C PRO A 172 -13.76 7.67 17.01
N ALA A 173 -14.13 6.85 16.01
CA ALA A 173 -13.74 7.07 14.62
C ALA A 173 -14.22 8.44 14.12
N MET A 174 -15.47 8.78 14.41
CA MET A 174 -16.06 10.08 14.07
C MET A 174 -15.36 11.25 14.77
N CYS A 175 -15.00 11.08 16.04
CA CYS A 175 -14.18 12.06 16.76
C CYS A 175 -12.84 12.29 16.07
N CYS A 176 -12.12 11.22 15.72
CA CYS A 176 -10.83 11.28 15.02
C CYS A 176 -10.94 11.99 13.67
N GLU A 177 -11.94 11.63 12.86
CA GLU A 177 -12.16 12.25 11.55
C GLU A 177 -12.54 13.73 11.66
N MET A 178 -13.44 14.10 12.59
CA MET A 178 -13.79 15.51 12.79
C MET A 178 -12.61 16.33 13.34
N THR A 179 -11.75 15.72 14.13
CA THR A 179 -10.49 16.33 14.59
C THR A 179 -9.56 16.57 13.42
N LEU A 180 -9.42 15.60 12.52
CA LEU A 180 -8.64 15.74 11.30
C LEU A 180 -9.17 16.89 10.44
N VAL A 181 -10.47 16.94 10.18
CA VAL A 181 -11.07 18.03 9.39
C VAL A 181 -10.84 19.39 10.07
N ALA A 182 -10.96 19.46 11.39
CA ALA A 182 -10.63 20.67 12.14
C ALA A 182 -9.16 21.09 11.92
N VAL A 183 -8.21 20.16 12.00
CA VAL A 183 -6.79 20.43 11.75
C VAL A 183 -6.56 20.91 10.32
N LEU A 184 -7.16 20.25 9.31
CA LEU A 184 -7.04 20.64 7.90
C LEU A 184 -7.59 22.05 7.65
N CYS A 185 -8.78 22.37 8.18
CA CYS A 185 -9.38 23.70 8.08
C CYS A 185 -8.56 24.75 8.82
N TRP A 186 -7.96 24.41 9.98
CA TRP A 186 -7.09 25.31 10.72
C TRP A 186 -5.79 25.61 9.95
N VAL A 187 -5.15 24.60 9.37
CA VAL A 187 -3.96 24.77 8.51
C VAL A 187 -4.31 25.69 7.34
N ARG A 188 -5.47 25.49 6.70
CA ARG A 188 -5.91 26.34 5.59
C ARG A 188 -6.22 27.77 6.01
N ALA A 189 -6.90 27.98 7.14
CA ALA A 189 -7.12 29.31 7.70
C ALA A 189 -5.80 30.05 7.97
N ARG A 190 -4.79 29.34 8.49
CA ARG A 190 -3.45 29.88 8.71
C ARG A 190 -2.72 30.18 7.40
N TYR A 191 -2.86 29.34 6.39
CA TYR A 191 -2.30 29.60 5.07
C TYR A 191 -2.87 30.88 4.46
N THR A 192 -4.19 31.02 4.39
CA THR A 192 -4.86 32.23 3.87
C THR A 192 -4.51 33.48 4.69
N SER A 193 -4.21 33.34 5.99
CA SER A 193 -3.75 34.47 6.81
C SER A 193 -2.41 35.06 6.38
N LEU A 194 -1.55 34.25 5.76
CA LEU A 194 -0.24 34.66 5.27
C LEU A 194 -0.29 35.22 3.84
N GLU A 195 -1.41 35.04 3.14
CA GLU A 195 -1.67 35.62 1.81
C GLU A 195 -2.17 37.06 1.87
N ALA A 196 -2.60 37.55 3.04
CA ALA A 196 -3.02 38.94 3.20
C ALA A 196 -1.90 39.88 2.69
N PRO A 197 -2.22 40.81 1.77
CA PRO A 197 -1.23 41.58 1.05
C PRO A 197 -0.48 42.50 2.02
N SER A 198 0.73 42.10 2.40
CA SER A 198 1.73 43.04 2.86
C SER A 198 2.30 43.70 1.60
N ASP A 199 2.10 45.01 1.44
CA ASP A 199 2.56 45.80 0.28
C ASP A 199 4.09 45.76 0.03
N ASP A 200 4.87 45.12 0.90
CA ASP A 200 6.31 44.93 0.71
C ASP A 200 6.61 43.70 -0.16
N LEU A 201 6.80 43.98 -1.46
CA LEU A 201 7.30 43.10 -2.51
C LEU A 201 8.77 42.64 -2.29
N THR A 202 9.04 41.92 -1.21
CA THR A 202 10.29 41.18 -1.00
C THR A 202 9.98 39.70 -0.73
N PRO A 203 10.93 38.75 -0.86
CA PRO A 203 10.66 37.35 -1.22
C PRO A 203 10.01 36.54 -0.09
N GLY A 204 8.71 36.76 0.13
CA GLY A 204 7.84 36.01 1.03
C GLY A 204 7.32 34.69 0.43
N SER A 205 7.68 34.35 -0.81
CA SER A 205 7.30 33.08 -1.45
C SER A 205 7.96 31.86 -0.80
N SER A 206 9.18 32.00 -0.26
CA SER A 206 9.92 30.89 0.34
C SER A 206 9.35 30.46 1.69
N ALA A 207 9.08 31.40 2.60
CA ALA A 207 8.49 31.10 3.91
C ALA A 207 7.08 30.47 3.79
N ARG A 208 6.29 30.94 2.82
CA ARG A 208 4.96 30.39 2.49
C ARG A 208 5.04 28.94 2.02
N GLN A 209 5.90 28.66 1.05
CA GLN A 209 6.10 27.31 0.54
C GLN A 209 6.68 26.37 1.60
N VAL A 210 7.63 26.85 2.42
CA VAL A 210 8.21 26.05 3.51
C VAL A 210 7.16 25.67 4.55
N LEU A 211 6.30 26.60 4.98
CA LEU A 211 5.24 26.30 5.95
C LEU A 211 4.20 25.32 5.38
N LEU A 212 3.79 25.52 4.13
CA LEU A 212 2.80 24.69 3.46
C LEU A 212 3.33 23.28 3.24
N VAL A 213 4.53 23.14 2.68
CA VAL A 213 5.18 21.84 2.48
C VAL A 213 5.39 21.15 3.84
N SER A 214 5.82 21.89 4.87
CA SER A 214 5.97 21.35 6.23
C SER A 214 4.64 20.87 6.81
N SER A 215 3.56 21.66 6.66
CA SER A 215 2.23 21.32 7.17
C SER A 215 1.60 20.15 6.43
N VAL A 216 1.74 20.08 5.10
CA VAL A 216 1.29 18.92 4.30
C VAL A 216 2.07 17.66 4.68
N LYS A 217 3.41 17.76 4.83
CA LYS A 217 4.25 16.64 5.31
C LYS A 217 3.82 16.17 6.70
N GLN A 218 3.58 17.09 7.63
CA GLN A 218 3.11 16.76 8.98
C GLN A 218 1.74 16.10 8.94
N VAL A 219 0.75 16.72 8.30
CA VAL A 219 -0.62 16.19 8.17
C VAL A 219 -0.61 14.79 7.54
N ALA A 220 0.19 14.57 6.49
CA ALA A 220 0.38 13.26 5.89
C ALA A 220 0.93 12.24 6.90
N GLY A 221 1.94 12.63 7.68
CA GLY A 221 2.50 11.81 8.75
C GLY A 221 1.48 11.46 9.84
N TRP A 222 0.67 12.43 10.30
CA TRP A 222 -0.38 12.21 11.29
C TRP A 222 -1.49 11.29 10.77
N LEU A 223 -1.94 11.52 9.53
CA LEU A 223 -2.96 10.72 8.88
C LEU A 223 -2.52 9.28 8.69
N PHE A 224 -1.27 9.12 8.31
CA PHE A 224 -0.69 7.81 8.18
C PHE A 224 -0.52 7.09 9.52
N ALA A 225 -0.05 7.79 10.56
CA ALA A 225 0.02 7.23 11.91
C ALA A 225 -1.36 6.82 12.43
N LEU A 226 -2.39 7.63 12.18
CA LEU A 226 -3.78 7.31 12.50
C LEU A 226 -4.26 6.09 11.70
N LEU A 227 -3.99 6.03 10.39
CA LEU A 227 -4.33 4.89 9.56
C LEU A 227 -3.66 3.61 10.08
N MET A 228 -2.39 3.70 10.47
CA MET A 228 -1.69 2.59 11.07
C MET A 228 -2.34 2.18 12.38
N LEU A 229 -2.63 3.10 13.31
CA LEU A 229 -3.36 2.78 14.56
C LEU A 229 -4.72 2.11 14.31
N ILE A 230 -5.45 2.54 13.28
CA ILE A 230 -6.72 1.91 12.89
C ILE A 230 -6.47 0.51 12.33
N TRP A 231 -5.45 0.34 11.47
CA TRP A 231 -5.03 -0.97 11.00
C TRP A 231 -4.61 -1.88 12.14
N ILE A 232 -3.90 -1.33 13.13
CA ILE A 232 -3.48 -2.03 14.32
C ILE A 232 -4.71 -2.56 15.04
N GLN A 233 -5.64 -1.67 15.36
CA GLN A 233 -6.84 -2.02 16.11
C GLN A 233 -7.76 -2.99 15.34
N ALA A 234 -7.88 -2.83 14.02
CA ALA A 234 -8.66 -3.71 13.18
C ALA A 234 -8.06 -5.12 13.13
N THR A 235 -6.74 -5.21 13.00
CA THR A 235 -6.02 -6.50 13.00
C THR A 235 -6.11 -7.17 14.38
N MET A 236 -6.00 -6.42 15.48
CA MET A 236 -6.19 -6.93 16.85
C MET A 236 -7.60 -7.52 17.11
N ASN A 237 -8.58 -7.11 16.31
CA ASN A 237 -9.96 -7.55 16.44
C ASN A 237 -10.33 -8.66 15.44
N ALA A 238 -9.50 -8.88 14.42
CA ALA A 238 -9.65 -9.87 13.36
C ALA A 238 -9.08 -11.25 13.75
N THR A 239 -9.25 -11.68 15.01
CA THR A 239 -8.59 -12.88 15.58
C THR A 239 -9.06 -14.22 15.00
N GLY A 240 -10.02 -14.23 14.07
CA GLY A 240 -10.62 -15.46 13.55
C GLY A 240 -11.33 -16.33 14.61
N GLN A 241 -11.48 -15.82 15.84
CA GLN A 241 -12.10 -16.50 16.98
C GLN A 241 -13.59 -16.70 16.74
N GLN A 242 -14.15 -17.82 17.22
CA GLN A 242 -15.60 -17.97 17.32
C GLN A 242 -16.11 -17.30 18.60
N GLU A 243 -16.92 -16.26 18.43
CA GLU A 243 -17.72 -15.64 19.49
C GLU A 243 -19.16 -15.55 19.00
N PHE A 244 -20.13 -15.81 19.88
CA PHE A 244 -21.55 -15.80 19.52
C PHE A 244 -21.89 -16.73 18.34
N ASN A 245 -21.25 -17.91 18.28
CA ASN A 245 -21.34 -18.87 17.16
C ASN A 245 -20.91 -18.31 15.78
N GLN A 246 -20.36 -17.10 15.74
CA GLN A 246 -19.78 -16.51 14.53
C GLN A 246 -18.26 -16.50 14.61
N ARG A 247 -17.62 -16.79 13.48
CA ARG A 247 -16.20 -16.54 13.32
C ARG A 247 -15.99 -15.04 13.13
N ARG A 248 -15.18 -14.40 13.97
CA ARG A 248 -14.71 -13.03 13.76
C ARG A 248 -14.07 -12.95 12.38
N GLU A 249 -14.63 -12.11 11.52
CA GLU A 249 -14.18 -11.99 10.15
C GLU A 249 -12.93 -11.11 10.06
N ASP A 250 -12.07 -11.37 9.06
CA ASP A 250 -10.85 -10.60 8.81
C ASP A 250 -11.16 -9.15 8.39
N MET A 251 -10.67 -8.16 9.14
CA MET A 251 -10.88 -6.73 8.89
C MET A 251 -9.90 -6.12 7.86
N SER A 252 -9.00 -6.90 7.29
CA SER A 252 -7.99 -6.43 6.34
C SER A 252 -8.59 -5.59 5.19
N ASP A 253 -9.66 -6.08 4.55
CA ASP A 253 -10.35 -5.39 3.46
C ASP A 253 -10.90 -4.01 3.87
N GLU A 254 -11.47 -3.92 5.07
CA GLU A 254 -12.02 -2.68 5.62
C GLU A 254 -10.93 -1.63 5.83
N VAL A 255 -9.76 -2.06 6.32
CA VAL A 255 -8.65 -1.14 6.53
C VAL A 255 -8.02 -0.69 5.23
N VAL A 256 -7.85 -1.59 4.26
CA VAL A 256 -7.38 -1.21 2.93
C VAL A 256 -8.35 -0.21 2.29
N GLY A 257 -9.65 -0.45 2.42
CA GLY A 257 -10.69 0.49 1.97
C GLY A 257 -10.59 1.86 2.66
N LEU A 258 -10.39 1.88 3.98
CA LEU A 258 -10.23 3.12 4.73
C LEU A 258 -8.93 3.86 4.37
N ALA A 259 -7.82 3.13 4.22
CA ALA A 259 -6.53 3.66 3.75
C ALA A 259 -6.71 4.37 2.42
N PHE A 260 -7.33 3.67 1.46
CA PHE A 260 -7.63 4.21 0.14
C PHE A 260 -8.48 5.48 0.24
N LEU A 261 -9.54 5.48 1.05
CA LEU A 261 -10.40 6.66 1.26
C LEU A 261 -9.63 7.84 1.84
N VAL A 262 -8.77 7.62 2.85
CA VAL A 262 -7.93 8.67 3.44
C VAL A 262 -6.98 9.25 2.40
N PHE A 263 -6.26 8.40 1.64
CA PHE A 263 -5.35 8.85 0.58
C PHE A 263 -6.09 9.61 -0.53
N LEU A 264 -7.27 9.15 -0.93
CA LEU A 264 -8.10 9.82 -1.93
C LEU A 264 -8.54 11.21 -1.42
N THR A 265 -9.07 11.29 -0.21
CA THR A 265 -9.48 12.56 0.42
C THR A 265 -8.30 13.51 0.54
N MET A 266 -7.14 13.04 0.97
CA MET A 266 -5.91 13.85 1.01
C MET A 266 -5.53 14.37 -0.37
N SER A 267 -5.56 13.51 -1.39
CA SER A 267 -5.19 13.90 -2.76
C SER A 267 -6.14 14.96 -3.30
N LEU A 268 -7.46 14.79 -3.08
CA LEU A 268 -8.47 15.79 -3.45
C LEU A 268 -8.29 17.10 -2.68
N TRP A 269 -7.98 17.02 -1.37
CA TRP A 269 -7.72 18.19 -0.54
C TRP A 269 -6.46 18.95 -0.99
N ILE A 270 -5.38 18.25 -1.35
CA ILE A 270 -4.16 18.86 -1.90
C ILE A 270 -4.47 19.55 -3.23
N LEU A 271 -5.18 18.87 -4.14
CA LEU A 271 -5.59 19.43 -5.44
C LEU A 271 -6.47 20.67 -5.30
N ASP A 272 -7.42 20.67 -4.36
CA ASP A 272 -8.29 21.81 -4.09
C ASP A 272 -7.57 22.96 -3.37
N THR A 273 -6.66 22.65 -2.45
CA THR A 273 -5.99 23.67 -1.62
C THR A 273 -4.89 24.40 -2.37
N LEU A 274 -4.07 23.68 -3.13
CA LEU A 274 -2.98 24.27 -3.91
C LEU A 274 -3.46 24.74 -5.28
N GLY A 275 -4.51 24.10 -5.82
CA GLY A 275 -4.89 24.28 -7.21
C GLY A 275 -3.88 23.66 -8.19
N PRO A 276 -4.31 23.38 -9.43
CA PRO A 276 -3.45 22.72 -10.42
C PRO A 276 -2.28 23.59 -10.86
N ALA A 277 -2.41 24.92 -10.84
CA ALA A 277 -1.36 25.84 -11.25
C ALA A 277 -0.20 25.91 -10.24
N GLU A 278 -0.49 25.97 -8.94
CA GLU A 278 0.57 25.94 -7.92
C GLU A 278 1.17 24.56 -7.79
N ILE A 279 0.39 23.49 -7.97
CA ILE A 279 0.95 22.13 -8.05
C ILE A 279 1.90 22.06 -9.24
N ALA A 280 1.52 22.54 -10.43
CA ALA A 280 2.42 22.60 -11.57
C ALA A 280 3.67 23.46 -11.28
N ALA A 281 3.52 24.61 -10.62
CA ALA A 281 4.64 25.46 -10.23
C ALA A 281 5.55 24.76 -9.20
N ALA A 282 4.98 24.09 -8.20
CA ALA A 282 5.69 23.30 -7.20
C ALA A 282 6.36 22.07 -7.83
N MET A 283 5.74 21.45 -8.84
CA MET A 283 6.33 20.39 -9.65
C MET A 283 7.56 20.92 -10.40
N HIS A 284 7.52 22.16 -10.90
CA HIS A 284 8.66 22.78 -11.57
C HIS A 284 9.74 23.28 -10.60
N GLN A 285 9.40 23.65 -9.37
CA GLN A 285 10.36 24.16 -8.39
C GLN A 285 10.98 23.06 -7.51
N SER A 286 10.22 22.03 -7.18
CA SER A 286 10.69 20.91 -6.36
C SER A 286 11.39 19.87 -7.23
N LYS A 287 12.71 19.77 -7.06
CA LYS A 287 13.56 18.77 -7.71
C LYS A 287 13.07 17.33 -7.42
N MET A 288 12.57 17.08 -6.21
CA MET A 288 11.98 15.79 -5.80
C MET A 288 10.70 15.45 -6.58
N VAL A 289 9.84 16.44 -6.80
CA VAL A 289 8.62 16.25 -7.59
C VAL A 289 8.94 16.05 -9.06
N GLN A 290 9.97 16.72 -9.60
CA GLN A 290 10.46 16.46 -10.97
C GLN A 290 10.94 15.01 -11.12
N GLU A 291 11.77 14.52 -10.20
CA GLU A 291 12.23 13.12 -10.22
C GLU A 291 11.07 12.14 -10.05
N THR A 292 10.12 12.43 -9.15
CA THR A 292 8.89 11.64 -9.00
C THR A 292 8.07 11.63 -10.28
N THR A 293 7.99 12.76 -10.98
CA THR A 293 7.27 12.88 -12.25
C THR A 293 7.96 12.06 -13.35
N LYS A 294 9.30 12.07 -13.41
CA LYS A 294 10.07 11.19 -14.32
C LYS A 294 9.81 9.71 -14.01
N LEU A 295 9.75 9.34 -12.73
CA LEU A 295 9.39 7.99 -12.29
C LEU A 295 7.96 7.62 -12.71
N LEU A 296 6.98 8.53 -12.53
CA LEU A 296 5.58 8.32 -12.97
C LEU A 296 5.45 8.22 -14.50
N GLN A 297 6.33 8.88 -15.24
CA GLN A 297 6.42 8.77 -16.71
C GLN A 297 7.06 7.46 -17.17
N ASN A 298 7.73 6.72 -16.28
CA ASN A 298 8.29 5.42 -16.60
C ASN A 298 7.17 4.42 -16.93
N ASP A 299 7.33 3.72 -18.07
CA ASP A 299 6.38 2.72 -18.52
C ASP A 299 6.16 1.60 -17.49
N TRP A 300 7.13 1.27 -16.62
CA TRP A 300 6.94 0.30 -15.53
C TRP A 300 5.94 0.78 -14.48
N VAL A 301 5.98 2.06 -14.13
CA VAL A 301 5.02 2.65 -13.17
C VAL A 301 3.64 2.75 -13.82
N ARG A 302 3.57 3.19 -15.08
CA ARG A 302 2.31 3.18 -15.86
C ARG A 302 1.73 1.77 -15.98
N ALA A 303 2.57 0.77 -16.21
CA ALA A 303 2.20 -0.64 -16.27
C ALA A 303 1.69 -1.16 -14.92
N PHE A 304 2.32 -0.79 -13.81
CA PHE A 304 1.84 -1.13 -12.47
C PHE A 304 0.47 -0.50 -12.18
N VAL A 305 0.32 0.79 -12.45
CA VAL A 305 -0.96 1.51 -12.32
C VAL A 305 -2.02 0.84 -13.22
N PHE A 306 -1.66 0.49 -14.46
CA PHE A 306 -2.58 -0.13 -15.39
C PHE A 306 -2.94 -1.58 -15.01
N LEU A 307 -2.03 -2.34 -14.41
CA LEU A 307 -2.32 -3.68 -13.89
C LEU A 307 -3.40 -3.61 -12.81
N ILE A 308 -3.32 -2.64 -11.90
CA ILE A 308 -4.26 -2.47 -10.78
C ILE A 308 -5.57 -1.79 -11.24
N ALA A 309 -5.46 -0.71 -12.00
CA ALA A 309 -6.58 0.17 -12.34
C ALA A 309 -7.10 -0.01 -13.76
N GLY A 310 -6.63 -1.00 -14.52
CA GLY A 310 -6.96 -1.15 -15.94
C GLY A 310 -8.45 -1.32 -16.22
N VAL A 311 -9.16 -2.11 -15.41
CA VAL A 311 -10.61 -2.28 -15.53
C VAL A 311 -11.37 -0.98 -15.20
N PRO A 312 -11.17 -0.32 -14.03
CA PRO A 312 -11.75 0.99 -13.75
C PRO A 312 -11.43 2.04 -14.82
N MET A 313 -10.17 2.09 -15.27
CA MET A 313 -9.74 3.04 -16.29
C MET A 313 -10.41 2.78 -17.63
N GLY A 314 -10.58 1.52 -18.03
CA GLY A 314 -11.33 1.13 -19.23
C GLY A 314 -12.79 1.56 -19.16
N LEU A 315 -13.46 1.32 -18.04
CA LEU A 315 -14.84 1.77 -17.82
C LEU A 315 -14.97 3.30 -17.88
N PHE A 316 -14.02 4.01 -17.28
CA PHE A 316 -13.96 5.46 -17.32
C PHE A 316 -13.76 5.98 -18.75
N LEU A 317 -12.84 5.40 -19.53
CA LEU A 317 -12.60 5.75 -20.93
C LEU A 317 -13.82 5.46 -21.82
N LEU A 318 -14.55 4.37 -21.56
CA LEU A 318 -15.80 4.07 -22.25
C LEU A 318 -16.89 5.10 -21.93
N ALA A 319 -17.02 5.51 -20.66
CA ALA A 319 -17.95 6.56 -20.25
C ALA A 319 -17.59 7.91 -20.90
N ASP A 320 -16.31 8.27 -20.92
CA ASP A 320 -15.78 9.48 -21.56
C ASP A 320 -16.03 9.47 -23.08
N SER A 321 -15.82 8.32 -23.74
CA SER A 321 -16.08 8.14 -25.17
C SER A 321 -17.57 8.23 -25.51
N ALA A 322 -18.42 7.58 -24.71
CA ALA A 322 -19.87 7.62 -24.89
C ALA A 322 -20.40 9.05 -24.71
N TYR A 323 -19.90 9.77 -23.71
CA TYR A 323 -20.21 11.18 -23.51
C TYR A 323 -19.84 12.03 -24.73
N TYR A 324 -18.61 11.89 -25.25
CA TYR A 324 -18.18 12.63 -26.43
C TYR A 324 -19.08 12.36 -27.64
N TRP A 325 -19.48 11.11 -27.85
CA TRP A 325 -20.35 10.74 -28.95
C TRP A 325 -21.75 11.39 -28.83
N VAL A 326 -22.25 11.54 -27.60
CA VAL A 326 -23.57 12.13 -27.30
C VAL A 326 -23.54 13.66 -27.28
N CYS A 327 -22.53 14.26 -26.64
CA CYS A 327 -22.50 15.70 -26.32
C CYS A 327 -21.49 16.51 -27.16
N GLY A 328 -20.53 15.85 -27.83
CA GLY A 328 -19.37 16.47 -28.48
C GLY A 328 -19.52 16.79 -29.97
N ARG A 329 -20.69 16.57 -30.59
CA ARG A 329 -20.92 16.95 -32.00
C ARG A 329 -21.01 18.48 -32.13
N GLY A 330 -19.87 19.15 -32.34
CA GLY A 330 -19.81 20.54 -32.80
C GLY A 330 -18.84 21.49 -32.11
N LYS A 331 -18.06 21.05 -31.10
CA LYS A 331 -17.02 21.89 -30.48
C LYS A 331 -15.62 21.52 -31.00
N GLU A 332 -14.83 22.53 -31.35
CA GLU A 332 -13.47 22.43 -31.90
C GLU A 332 -12.60 21.40 -31.15
N GLU A 333 -11.91 20.57 -31.93
CA GLU A 333 -11.16 19.36 -31.53
C GLU A 333 -9.99 19.57 -30.55
N ARG A 334 -9.64 20.81 -30.15
CA ARG A 334 -8.31 21.09 -29.56
C ARG A 334 -8.24 21.30 -28.05
N GLU A 335 -9.34 21.50 -27.33
CA GLU A 335 -9.26 21.84 -25.89
C GLU A 335 -9.57 20.71 -24.90
N ILE A 336 -10.07 19.56 -25.34
CA ILE A 336 -10.67 18.60 -24.39
C ILE A 336 -10.18 17.18 -24.69
N ARG A 337 -9.26 16.66 -23.85
CA ARG A 337 -9.33 15.33 -23.15
C ARG A 337 -8.13 15.15 -22.18
N PRO A 338 -8.12 15.66 -20.95
CA PRO A 338 -6.93 15.58 -20.08
C PRO A 338 -6.45 14.13 -19.81
N ILE A 339 -7.35 13.14 -19.72
CA ILE A 339 -7.00 11.74 -19.45
C ILE A 339 -6.70 10.95 -20.74
N MET A 340 -7.47 11.13 -21.82
CA MET A 340 -7.09 10.50 -23.09
C MET A 340 -5.81 11.11 -23.63
N LEU A 341 -5.60 12.42 -23.55
CA LEU A 341 -4.30 13.04 -23.90
C LEU A 341 -3.18 12.40 -23.09
N TRP A 342 -3.38 12.18 -21.79
CA TRP A 342 -2.36 11.54 -20.96
C TRP A 342 -2.02 10.12 -21.40
N THR A 343 -2.97 9.39 -21.98
CA THR A 343 -2.80 7.99 -22.45
C THR A 343 -2.53 7.85 -23.94
N VAL A 344 -2.66 8.93 -24.73
CA VAL A 344 -2.33 8.94 -26.17
C VAL A 344 -0.84 8.80 -26.37
N ASP A 345 -0.03 9.47 -25.54
CA ASP A 345 1.43 9.42 -25.62
C ASP A 345 2.02 8.14 -24.97
N TRP A 346 1.17 7.18 -24.60
CA TRP A 346 1.61 5.95 -23.98
C TRP A 346 2.17 4.99 -25.02
N ARG A 347 3.34 4.43 -24.71
CA ARG A 347 3.90 3.29 -25.44
C ARG A 347 3.13 2.02 -25.06
N TRP A 348 1.91 1.88 -25.58
CA TRP A 348 0.96 0.83 -25.18
C TRP A 348 1.55 -0.57 -25.21
N THR A 349 2.32 -0.94 -26.24
CA THR A 349 2.99 -2.25 -26.28
C THR A 349 3.91 -2.46 -25.06
N SER A 350 4.74 -1.48 -24.73
CA SER A 350 5.66 -1.52 -23.58
C SER A 350 4.90 -1.67 -22.27
N ILE A 351 3.85 -0.87 -22.09
CA ILE A 351 3.03 -0.88 -20.89
C ILE A 351 2.29 -2.21 -20.72
N LEU A 352 1.69 -2.76 -21.79
CA LEU A 352 0.99 -4.05 -21.75
C LEU A 352 1.93 -5.21 -21.40
N VAL A 353 3.09 -5.26 -22.03
CA VAL A 353 4.11 -6.30 -21.78
C VAL A 353 4.66 -6.19 -20.37
N LYS A 354 4.99 -4.99 -19.90
CA LYS A 354 5.47 -4.76 -18.53
C LYS A 354 4.40 -5.06 -17.47
N ALA A 355 3.13 -4.71 -17.72
CA ALA A 355 2.03 -4.99 -16.81
C ALA A 355 1.81 -6.51 -16.68
N SER A 356 1.91 -7.23 -17.80
CA SER A 356 1.86 -8.69 -17.83
C SER A 356 3.01 -9.33 -17.05
N TRP A 357 4.23 -8.82 -17.19
CA TRP A 357 5.39 -9.26 -16.38
C TRP A 357 5.21 -8.98 -14.89
N LEU A 358 4.76 -7.76 -14.52
CA LEU A 358 4.50 -7.41 -13.12
C LEU A 358 3.46 -8.32 -12.49
N GLY A 359 2.36 -8.57 -13.20
CA GLY A 359 1.33 -9.48 -12.72
C GLY A 359 1.83 -10.92 -12.60
N PHE A 360 2.62 -11.40 -13.57
CA PHE A 360 3.21 -12.74 -13.51
C PHE A 360 4.20 -12.88 -12.33
N ILE A 361 5.07 -11.89 -12.12
CA ILE A 361 5.99 -11.84 -10.97
C ILE A 361 5.19 -11.82 -9.66
N TYR A 362 4.15 -11.00 -9.58
CA TYR A 362 3.29 -10.92 -8.40
C TYR A 362 2.66 -12.27 -8.07
N VAL A 363 2.04 -12.94 -9.06
CA VAL A 363 1.45 -14.28 -8.87
C VAL A 363 2.52 -15.30 -8.48
N SER A 364 3.70 -15.27 -9.11
CA SER A 364 4.80 -16.18 -8.81
C SER A 364 5.35 -16.00 -7.40
N VAL A 365 5.49 -14.76 -6.93
CA VAL A 365 5.95 -14.45 -5.57
C VAL A 365 4.87 -14.78 -4.55
N LEU A 366 3.63 -14.36 -4.77
CA LEU A 366 2.53 -14.56 -3.83
C LEU A 366 2.17 -16.05 -3.67
N VAL A 367 1.95 -16.74 -4.79
CA VAL A 367 1.52 -18.15 -4.82
C VAL A 367 2.72 -19.08 -4.70
N GLY A 368 3.73 -18.88 -5.54
CA GLY A 368 4.90 -19.74 -5.58
C GLY A 368 5.74 -19.63 -4.33
N VAL A 369 6.20 -18.43 -3.97
CA VAL A 369 7.11 -18.25 -2.83
C VAL A 369 6.31 -18.21 -1.52
N GLY A 370 5.27 -17.37 -1.42
CA GLY A 370 4.53 -17.16 -0.18
C GLY A 370 3.91 -18.45 0.38
N LYS A 371 3.08 -19.13 -0.41
CA LYS A 371 2.38 -20.35 0.06
C LYS A 371 3.30 -21.55 0.24
N LEU A 372 4.23 -21.76 -0.69
CA LEU A 372 5.19 -22.85 -0.55
C LEU A 372 6.06 -22.67 0.69
N THR A 373 6.49 -21.44 0.98
CA THR A 373 7.26 -21.14 2.19
C THR A 373 6.45 -21.46 3.44
N THR A 374 5.16 -21.10 3.51
CA THR A 374 4.31 -21.49 4.64
C THR A 374 4.20 -23.02 4.80
N VAL A 375 3.98 -23.76 3.70
CA VAL A 375 3.88 -25.23 3.76
C VAL A 375 5.21 -25.86 4.16
N LEU A 376 6.32 -25.39 3.60
CA LEU A 376 7.65 -25.87 3.92
C LEU A 376 7.98 -25.62 5.40
N LEU A 377 7.68 -24.43 5.92
CA LEU A 377 7.95 -24.10 7.32
C LEU A 377 7.07 -24.91 8.28
N ALA A 378 5.82 -25.20 7.91
CA ALA A 378 4.96 -26.11 8.68
C ALA A 378 5.51 -27.55 8.69
N ALA A 379 5.94 -28.06 7.53
CA ALA A 379 6.55 -29.39 7.43
C ALA A 379 7.85 -29.50 8.25
N ILE A 380 8.67 -28.44 8.24
CA ILE A 380 9.88 -28.34 9.05
C ILE A 380 9.54 -28.40 10.55
N ASN A 381 8.52 -27.68 10.99
CA ASN A 381 8.07 -27.68 12.38
C ASN A 381 7.64 -29.10 12.84
N GLU A 382 6.87 -29.81 12.01
CA GLU A 382 6.44 -31.18 12.27
C GLU A 382 7.66 -32.13 12.37
N HIS A 383 8.64 -31.98 11.49
CA HIS A 383 9.85 -32.82 11.46
C HIS A 383 10.77 -32.61 12.68
N PHE A 384 10.83 -31.40 13.22
CA PHE A 384 11.67 -31.08 14.39
C PHE A 384 11.00 -31.30 15.74
N SER A 385 9.75 -31.77 15.75
CA SER A 385 9.09 -32.15 16.99
C SER A 385 9.92 -33.21 17.75
N GLY A 386 10.26 -32.91 19.00
CA GLY A 386 11.07 -33.79 19.87
C GLY A 386 12.59 -33.65 19.76
N TRP A 387 13.11 -32.78 18.88
CA TRP A 387 14.55 -32.54 18.80
C TRP A 387 15.06 -31.62 19.94
N PRO A 388 16.33 -31.75 20.38
CA PRO A 388 16.92 -30.87 21.40
C PRO A 388 16.96 -29.40 20.95
N VAL A 389 16.72 -28.47 21.88
CA VAL A 389 16.49 -27.05 21.56
C VAL A 389 17.68 -26.40 20.86
N PHE A 390 18.90 -26.75 21.27
CA PHE A 390 20.12 -26.24 20.64
C PHE A 390 20.31 -26.76 19.21
N THR A 391 19.88 -28.00 18.94
CA THR A 391 19.95 -28.58 17.58
C THR A 391 18.94 -27.91 16.68
N VAL A 392 17.68 -27.78 17.15
CA VAL A 392 16.62 -27.04 16.45
C VAL A 392 17.05 -25.61 16.16
N SER A 393 17.65 -24.92 17.14
CA SER A 393 18.14 -23.54 17.00
C SER A 393 19.22 -23.42 15.91
N ALA A 394 20.20 -24.33 15.90
CA ALA A 394 21.28 -24.32 14.90
C ALA A 394 20.76 -24.61 13.49
N VAL A 395 19.86 -25.59 13.34
CA VAL A 395 19.26 -25.93 12.05
C VAL A 395 18.36 -24.80 11.56
N MET A 396 17.51 -24.25 12.43
CA MET A 396 16.66 -23.11 12.10
C MET A 396 17.49 -21.90 11.70
N PHE A 397 18.59 -21.59 12.39
CA PHE A 397 19.51 -20.52 12.00
C PHE A 397 20.00 -20.67 10.56
N VAL A 398 20.42 -21.88 10.15
CA VAL A 398 20.92 -22.13 8.80
C VAL A 398 19.80 -22.04 7.76
N ILE A 399 18.65 -22.68 8.02
CA ILE A 399 17.51 -22.66 7.10
C ILE A 399 17.04 -21.23 6.87
N THR A 400 16.83 -20.46 7.95
CA THR A 400 16.33 -19.09 7.82
C THR A 400 17.35 -18.15 7.23
N LEU A 401 18.65 -18.35 7.48
CA LEU A 401 19.72 -17.64 6.78
C LEU A 401 19.62 -17.84 5.26
N VAL A 402 19.44 -19.08 4.79
CA VAL A 402 19.28 -19.37 3.35
C VAL A 402 18.01 -18.73 2.78
N ILE A 403 16.90 -18.80 3.49
CA ILE A 403 15.64 -18.18 3.07
C ILE A 403 15.81 -16.65 2.97
N PHE A 404 16.46 -16.01 3.95
CA PHE A 404 16.72 -14.56 3.93
C PHE A 404 17.63 -14.13 2.77
N LEU A 405 18.53 -15.00 2.29
CA LEU A 405 19.34 -14.72 1.10
C LEU A 405 18.51 -14.71 -0.19
N PHE A 406 17.24 -15.15 -0.15
CA PHE A 406 16.32 -15.04 -1.26
C PHE A 406 15.67 -13.63 -1.31
N PRO A 407 15.82 -12.87 -2.40
CA PRO A 407 15.40 -11.46 -2.46
C PRO A 407 13.92 -11.20 -2.15
N ALA A 408 13.03 -12.15 -2.46
CA ALA A 408 11.59 -11.99 -2.28
C ALA A 408 11.07 -12.53 -0.94
N ALA A 409 11.93 -13.05 -0.07
CA ALA A 409 11.52 -13.57 1.23
C ALA A 409 11.29 -12.42 2.23
N PRO A 410 10.07 -12.25 2.78
CA PRO A 410 9.82 -11.22 3.79
C PRO A 410 10.43 -11.62 5.13
N GLY A 411 11.06 -10.66 5.82
CA GLY A 411 11.71 -10.91 7.11
C GLY A 411 10.79 -11.30 8.26
N PRO A 412 9.69 -10.54 8.55
CA PRO A 412 8.85 -10.81 9.71
C PRO A 412 8.26 -12.23 9.81
N PRO A 413 7.72 -12.83 8.73
CA PRO A 413 7.24 -14.22 8.78
C PRO A 413 8.31 -15.24 9.19
N ILE A 414 9.57 -15.00 8.82
CA ILE A 414 10.68 -15.89 9.18
C ILE A 414 10.94 -15.83 10.70
N TYR A 415 10.95 -14.62 11.29
CA TYR A 415 11.11 -14.45 12.73
C TYR A 415 9.95 -15.05 13.53
N VAL A 416 8.71 -14.93 13.04
CA VAL A 416 7.54 -15.58 13.63
C VAL A 416 7.73 -17.09 13.69
N VAL A 417 8.17 -17.70 12.59
CA VAL A 417 8.43 -19.15 12.57
C VAL A 417 9.55 -19.54 13.52
N MET A 418 10.62 -18.76 13.60
CA MET A 418 11.68 -19.01 14.60
C MET A 418 11.13 -18.95 16.02
N GLY A 419 10.23 -18.02 16.32
CA GLY A 419 9.51 -17.94 17.59
C GLY A 419 8.70 -19.20 17.88
N ILE A 420 7.92 -19.67 16.91
CA ILE A 420 7.11 -20.90 17.03
C ILE A 420 7.99 -22.13 17.29
N VAL A 421 8.93 -22.40 16.37
CA VAL A 421 9.68 -23.66 16.31
C VAL A 421 10.67 -23.77 17.49
N ILE A 422 11.40 -22.69 17.79
CA ILE A 422 12.41 -22.72 18.86
C ILE A 422 11.74 -22.73 20.23
N CYS A 423 10.67 -21.94 20.44
CA CYS A 423 9.98 -21.96 21.72
C CYS A 423 9.28 -23.30 21.96
N SER A 424 8.68 -23.90 20.93
CA SER A 424 8.05 -25.22 21.04
C SER A 424 9.03 -26.30 21.49
N SER A 425 10.22 -26.33 20.88
CA SER A 425 11.27 -27.27 21.28
C SER A 425 11.77 -27.00 22.72
N ALA A 426 11.95 -25.73 23.10
CA ALA A 426 12.40 -25.35 24.44
C ALA A 426 11.40 -25.74 25.53
N GLU A 427 10.11 -25.43 25.34
CA GLU A 427 9.04 -25.76 26.29
C GLU A 427 8.84 -27.27 26.42
N ALA A 428 8.97 -28.03 25.33
CA ALA A 428 8.95 -29.49 25.36
C ALA A 428 10.08 -30.08 26.23
N GLN A 429 11.17 -29.33 26.43
CA GLN A 429 12.29 -29.67 27.32
C GLN A 429 12.16 -29.04 28.73
N GLY A 430 11.02 -28.45 29.05
CA GLY A 430 10.72 -27.88 30.37
C GLY A 430 11.29 -26.48 30.60
N TRP A 431 11.68 -25.75 29.56
CA TRP A 431 12.10 -24.35 29.70
C TRP A 431 10.90 -23.46 30.02
N SER A 432 11.11 -22.37 30.76
CA SER A 432 10.07 -21.36 30.94
C SER A 432 9.83 -20.57 29.65
N PHE A 433 8.60 -20.10 29.42
CA PHE A 433 8.25 -19.28 28.26
C PHE A 433 9.21 -18.10 28.05
N SER A 434 9.55 -17.38 29.13
CA SER A 434 10.48 -16.24 29.05
C SER A 434 11.89 -16.64 28.63
N ALA A 435 12.39 -17.79 29.10
CA ALA A 435 13.71 -18.30 28.72
C ALA A 435 13.70 -18.78 27.25
N ALA A 436 12.65 -19.48 26.84
CA ALA A 436 12.43 -19.91 25.47
C ALA A 436 12.36 -18.71 24.50
N LEU A 437 11.56 -17.69 24.85
CA LEU A 437 11.42 -16.44 24.09
C LEU A 437 12.74 -15.67 23.98
N LEU A 438 13.46 -15.50 25.09
CA LEU A 438 14.75 -14.81 25.10
C LEU A 438 15.76 -15.53 24.18
N TRP A 439 15.80 -16.86 24.25
CA TRP A 439 16.68 -17.68 23.42
C TRP A 439 16.30 -17.59 21.94
N ALA A 440 15.03 -17.77 21.59
CA ALA A 440 14.54 -17.64 20.22
C ALA A 440 14.84 -16.25 19.64
N THR A 441 14.66 -15.20 20.45
CA THR A 441 14.97 -13.81 20.06
C THR A 441 16.45 -13.63 19.80
N LEU A 442 17.32 -14.17 20.67
CA LEU A 442 18.77 -14.12 20.49
C LEU A 442 19.20 -14.83 19.19
N VAL A 443 18.69 -16.04 18.94
CA VAL A 443 19.01 -16.81 17.73
C VAL A 443 18.55 -16.07 16.47
N ALA A 444 17.33 -15.53 16.47
CA ALA A 444 16.80 -14.74 15.34
C ALA A 444 17.59 -13.45 15.09
N PHE A 445 18.01 -12.77 16.16
CA PHE A 445 18.83 -11.57 16.07
C PHE A 445 20.23 -11.88 15.50
N LEU A 446 20.90 -12.90 16.02
CA LEU A 446 22.20 -13.33 15.49
C LEU A 446 22.10 -13.76 14.03
N MET A 447 21.03 -14.46 13.66
CA MET A 447 20.77 -14.83 12.27
C MET A 447 20.60 -13.59 11.40
N LYS A 448 19.85 -12.57 11.84
CA LYS A 448 19.69 -11.31 11.11
C LYS A 448 21.03 -10.60 10.88
N LEU A 449 21.89 -10.53 11.89
CA LEU A 449 23.24 -9.97 11.75
C LEU A 449 24.12 -10.81 10.80
N ALA A 450 24.05 -12.13 10.90
CA ALA A 450 24.78 -13.03 10.01
C ALA A 450 24.31 -12.88 8.56
N PHE A 451 23.01 -12.80 8.32
CA PHE A 451 22.43 -12.56 7.00
C PHE A 451 22.98 -11.28 6.38
N THR A 452 22.95 -10.16 7.11
CA THR A 452 23.42 -8.89 6.54
C THR A 452 24.92 -8.92 6.26
N ALA A 453 25.73 -9.58 7.09
CA ALA A 453 27.14 -9.78 6.83
C ALA A 453 27.38 -10.65 5.58
N VAL A 454 26.63 -11.74 5.45
CA VAL A 454 26.75 -12.69 4.33
C VAL A 454 26.29 -12.05 3.02
N ALA A 455 25.12 -11.41 3.00
CA ALA A 455 24.63 -10.70 1.83
C ALA A 455 25.57 -9.57 1.40
N GLN A 456 26.12 -8.81 2.35
CA GLN A 456 27.09 -7.77 2.06
C GLN A 456 28.39 -8.33 1.45
N LYS A 457 28.96 -9.39 2.04
CA LYS A 457 30.29 -9.91 1.66
C LYS A 457 30.29 -10.92 0.51
N PHE A 458 29.30 -11.80 0.45
CA PHE A 458 29.28 -12.89 -0.55
C PHE A 458 28.41 -12.57 -1.77
N ILE A 459 27.57 -11.54 -1.70
CA ILE A 459 26.70 -11.13 -2.83
C ILE A 459 27.06 -9.71 -3.26
N GLY A 460 26.94 -8.74 -2.35
CA GLY A 460 27.12 -7.32 -2.68
C GLY A 460 28.53 -6.95 -3.13
N GLU A 461 29.56 -7.33 -2.39
CA GLU A 461 30.95 -6.99 -2.73
C GLU A 461 31.42 -7.61 -4.06
N PRO A 462 31.13 -8.89 -4.39
CA PRO A 462 31.37 -9.43 -5.73
C PRO A 462 30.62 -8.69 -6.85
N PHE A 463 29.43 -8.15 -6.55
CA PHE A 463 28.65 -7.34 -7.49
C PHE A 463 29.18 -5.91 -7.65
N ALA A 464 30.05 -5.44 -6.75
CA ALA A 464 30.66 -4.11 -6.83
C ALA A 464 31.55 -3.93 -8.07
N ASP A 465 32.06 -5.01 -8.66
CA ASP A 465 32.90 -4.97 -9.86
C ASP A 465 32.10 -5.16 -11.17
N SER A 466 30.80 -5.48 -11.08
CA SER A 466 29.96 -5.68 -12.26
C SER A 466 29.24 -4.40 -12.64
N ASP A 467 29.67 -3.76 -13.73
CA ASP A 467 29.03 -2.56 -14.27
C ASP A 467 27.55 -2.78 -14.60
N SER A 468 27.19 -3.99 -15.03
CA SER A 468 25.78 -4.35 -15.29
C SER A 468 24.94 -4.33 -14.02
N VAL A 469 25.47 -4.85 -12.90
CA VAL A 469 24.76 -4.84 -11.61
C VAL A 469 24.75 -3.44 -11.03
N ARG A 470 25.87 -2.71 -11.07
CA ARG A 470 25.95 -1.30 -10.63
C ARG A 470 24.94 -0.42 -11.38
N ARG A 471 24.83 -0.59 -12.70
CA ARG A 471 23.83 0.09 -13.53
C ARG A 471 22.40 -0.30 -13.15
N LEU A 472 22.14 -1.60 -12.95
CA LEU A 472 20.81 -2.09 -12.54
C LEU A 472 20.38 -1.53 -11.17
N VAL A 473 21.32 -1.43 -10.23
CA VAL A 473 21.11 -0.80 -8.91
C VAL A 473 20.94 0.71 -9.04
N GLY A 474 21.46 1.32 -10.11
CA GLY A 474 21.36 2.75 -10.38
C GLY A 474 22.25 3.58 -9.47
N ILE A 475 23.43 3.09 -9.09
CA ILE A 475 24.32 3.77 -8.12
C ILE A 475 24.75 5.17 -8.56
N HIS A 476 24.72 5.44 -9.88
CA HIS A 476 25.05 6.72 -10.49
C HIS A 476 23.89 7.72 -10.46
N THR A 477 22.68 7.29 -10.07
CA THR A 477 21.52 8.18 -9.98
C THR A 477 21.59 9.08 -8.73
N PRO A 478 21.06 10.32 -8.77
CA PRO A 478 21.10 11.24 -7.62
C PRO A 478 20.48 10.64 -6.35
N TYR A 479 19.38 9.89 -6.50
CA TYR A 479 18.70 9.23 -5.39
C TYR A 479 19.58 8.19 -4.69
N MET A 480 20.23 7.30 -5.46
CA MET A 480 21.13 6.30 -4.90
C MET A 480 22.40 6.91 -4.32
N ARG A 481 22.88 8.02 -4.89
CA ARG A 481 24.00 8.79 -4.32
C ARG A 481 23.64 9.47 -3.00
N ALA A 482 22.39 9.92 -2.82
CA ALA A 482 21.90 10.40 -1.53
C ALA A 482 21.93 9.28 -0.47
N ILE A 483 21.45 8.08 -0.84
CA ILE A 483 21.54 6.87 -0.01
C ILE A 483 23.00 6.53 0.31
N GLU A 484 23.88 6.53 -0.68
CA GLU A 484 25.32 6.28 -0.50
C GLU A 484 25.93 7.27 0.50
N ARG A 485 25.62 8.56 0.38
CA ARG A 485 26.12 9.60 1.28
C ARG A 485 25.73 9.35 2.73
N ILE A 486 24.46 9.00 2.99
CA ILE A 486 23.97 8.63 4.32
C ILE A 486 24.70 7.39 4.86
N LEU A 487 24.86 6.36 4.04
CA LEU A 487 25.48 5.11 4.46
C LEU A 487 27.01 5.23 4.70
N ARG A 488 27.69 6.14 3.97
CA ARG A 488 29.13 6.40 4.12
C ARG A 488 29.49 7.30 5.30
N GLU A 489 28.53 8.08 5.82
CA GLU A 489 28.77 8.99 6.94
C GLU A 489 29.40 8.23 8.13
N PRO A 490 30.51 8.66 8.73
CA PRO A 490 31.13 7.92 9.83
C PRO A 490 30.23 7.89 11.09
N GLY A 491 30.23 6.76 11.80
CA GLY A 491 29.51 6.61 13.06
C GLY A 491 28.07 6.10 12.94
N PHE A 492 27.30 6.34 14.02
CA PHE A 492 25.93 5.87 14.23
C PHE A 492 24.97 7.06 14.14
N THR A 493 24.63 7.47 12.92
CA THR A 493 23.68 8.58 12.68
C THR A 493 22.25 8.06 12.52
N MET A 494 21.27 8.85 12.95
CA MET A 494 19.85 8.46 12.85
C MET A 494 19.42 8.18 11.40
N ALA A 495 19.91 8.96 10.45
CA ALA A 495 19.64 8.75 9.02
C ALA A 495 20.13 7.36 8.56
N LYS A 496 21.35 6.98 8.92
CA LYS A 496 21.91 5.67 8.58
C LYS A 496 21.15 4.53 9.26
N VAL A 497 20.86 4.65 10.56
CA VAL A 497 20.15 3.62 11.33
C VAL A 497 18.76 3.39 10.76
N THR A 498 18.00 4.47 10.56
CA THR A 498 16.63 4.38 10.02
C THR A 498 16.62 3.82 8.61
N LEU A 499 17.60 4.16 7.77
CA LEU A 499 17.74 3.58 6.44
C LEU A 499 18.05 2.07 6.46
N LEU A 500 18.95 1.62 7.34
CA LEU A 500 19.32 0.21 7.45
C LEU A 500 18.24 -0.67 8.09
N VAL A 501 17.43 -0.10 8.99
CA VAL A 501 16.36 -0.82 9.70
C VAL A 501 15.03 -0.73 8.94
N GLY A 502 14.73 0.43 8.35
CA GLY A 502 13.46 0.70 7.67
C GLY A 502 13.44 0.27 6.21
N GLY A 503 14.61 0.23 5.55
CA GLY A 503 14.73 -0.20 4.16
C GLY A 503 14.51 -1.71 3.98
N PRO A 504 14.27 -2.17 2.74
CA PRO A 504 14.09 -3.59 2.46
C PRO A 504 15.40 -4.35 2.73
N ASP A 505 15.29 -5.37 3.58
CA ASP A 505 16.40 -6.13 4.15
C ASP A 505 17.48 -6.57 3.14
N TRP A 506 17.06 -7.27 2.09
CA TRP A 506 17.98 -7.84 1.10
C TRP A 506 18.61 -6.77 0.19
N PRO A 507 17.84 -5.89 -0.48
CA PRO A 507 18.43 -4.85 -1.32
C PRO A 507 19.40 -3.94 -0.57
N VAL A 508 19.10 -3.56 0.68
CA VAL A 508 19.96 -2.67 1.47
C VAL A 508 21.26 -3.36 1.89
N ALA A 509 21.19 -4.62 2.34
CA ALA A 509 22.40 -5.38 2.72
C ALA A 509 23.33 -5.63 1.51
N VAL A 510 22.76 -5.98 0.36
CA VAL A 510 23.52 -6.16 -0.89
C VAL A 510 24.10 -4.82 -1.36
N LEU A 511 23.33 -3.73 -1.32
CA LEU A 511 23.82 -2.39 -1.64
C LEU A 511 25.01 -1.97 -0.78
N CYS A 512 24.97 -2.26 0.53
CA CYS A 512 26.11 -1.99 1.42
C CYS A 512 27.39 -2.71 0.96
N GLY A 513 27.25 -3.89 0.35
CA GLY A 513 28.36 -4.64 -0.24
C GLY A 513 28.84 -4.04 -1.55
N VAL A 514 27.91 -3.66 -2.43
CA VAL A 514 28.20 -2.96 -3.70
C VAL A 514 28.98 -1.65 -3.44
N LEU A 515 28.64 -0.94 -2.36
CA LEU A 515 29.31 0.29 -1.93
C LEU A 515 30.60 0.05 -1.14
N ARG A 516 30.95 -1.22 -0.86
CA ARG A 516 32.10 -1.67 -0.06
C ARG A 516 32.19 -1.02 1.33
N LEU A 517 31.05 -0.95 2.02
CA LEU A 517 30.97 -0.38 3.37
C LEU A 517 31.58 -1.32 4.42
N SER A 518 31.93 -0.77 5.58
CA SER A 518 32.48 -1.56 6.69
C SER A 518 31.36 -2.41 7.33
N VAL A 519 31.54 -3.73 7.34
CA VAL A 519 30.55 -4.67 7.92
C VAL A 519 30.29 -4.33 9.37
N MET A 520 31.32 -4.05 10.17
CA MET A 520 31.16 -3.74 11.59
C MET A 520 30.29 -2.49 11.82
N SER A 521 30.46 -1.43 11.01
CA SER A 521 29.62 -0.23 11.10
C SER A 521 28.17 -0.54 10.75
N ILE A 522 27.95 -1.31 9.69
CA ILE A 522 26.60 -1.72 9.26
C ILE A 522 25.91 -2.61 10.30
N GLN A 523 26.61 -3.59 10.87
CA GLN A 523 26.09 -4.46 11.93
C GLN A 523 25.69 -3.68 13.18
N LEU A 524 26.51 -2.70 13.59
CA LEU A 524 26.18 -1.87 14.74
C LEU A 524 24.96 -0.98 14.45
N CYS A 525 24.87 -0.41 13.24
CA CYS A 525 23.76 0.44 12.84
C CYS A 525 22.44 -0.32 12.63
N ILE A 526 22.49 -1.61 12.26
CA ILE A 526 21.28 -2.44 12.12
C ILE A 526 20.84 -3.06 13.46
N SER A 527 21.68 -3.06 14.50
CA SER A 527 21.35 -3.66 15.80
C SER A 527 19.99 -3.26 16.42
N PRO A 528 19.45 -2.03 16.21
CA PRO A 528 18.10 -1.68 16.69
C PRO A 528 16.96 -2.52 16.08
N VAL A 529 17.21 -3.26 14.99
CA VAL A 529 16.28 -4.25 14.42
C VAL A 529 15.82 -5.30 15.43
N LEU A 530 16.63 -5.54 16.48
CA LEU A 530 16.27 -6.39 17.61
C LEU A 530 14.93 -5.96 18.22
N LEU A 531 14.79 -4.67 18.53
CA LEU A 531 13.59 -4.13 19.18
C LEU A 531 12.51 -3.77 18.18
N GLN A 532 12.91 -3.36 16.97
CA GLN A 532 11.98 -2.88 15.96
C GLN A 532 11.19 -4.01 15.28
N SER A 533 11.83 -5.11 14.87
CA SER A 533 11.16 -6.20 14.14
C SER A 533 11.37 -7.59 14.75
N VAL A 534 12.59 -7.92 15.21
CA VAL A 534 12.93 -9.29 15.61
C VAL A 534 12.15 -9.70 16.85
N PHE A 535 12.30 -8.98 17.96
CA PHE A 535 11.62 -9.29 19.21
C PHE A 535 10.09 -9.31 19.06
N PRO A 536 9.44 -8.28 18.46
CA PRO A 536 7.99 -8.33 18.24
C PRO A 536 7.55 -9.54 17.41
N SER A 537 8.26 -9.87 16.33
CA SER A 537 7.88 -10.99 15.48
C SER A 537 8.08 -12.35 16.15
N VAL A 538 9.20 -12.52 16.87
CA VAL A 538 9.47 -13.75 17.65
C VAL A 538 8.47 -13.90 18.79
N LEU A 539 8.16 -12.82 19.51
CA LEU A 539 7.15 -12.81 20.57
C LEU A 539 5.78 -13.17 20.00
N ALA A 540 5.39 -12.63 18.85
CA ALA A 540 4.16 -13.03 18.19
C ALA A 540 4.14 -14.53 17.88
N GLY A 541 5.21 -15.07 17.30
CA GLY A 541 5.34 -16.51 17.05
C GLY A 541 5.24 -17.37 18.32
N ALA A 542 5.92 -16.96 19.40
CA ALA A 542 5.86 -17.65 20.68
C ALA A 542 4.45 -17.60 21.29
N LEU A 543 3.74 -16.47 21.17
CA LEU A 543 2.36 -16.34 21.62
C LEU A 543 1.37 -17.17 20.79
N LEU A 544 1.64 -17.37 19.49
CA LEU A 544 0.86 -18.28 18.64
C LEU A 544 0.99 -19.74 19.11
N LEU A 545 2.12 -20.14 19.69
CA LEU A 545 2.32 -21.49 20.22
C LEU A 545 1.49 -21.76 21.49
N VAL A 546 1.46 -20.80 22.42
CA VAL A 546 0.77 -20.92 23.72
C VAL A 546 -0.75 -21.12 23.57
N GLN A 547 -1.29 -20.84 22.38
CA GLN A 547 -2.69 -21.13 22.00
C GLN A 547 -3.09 -22.59 22.16
N SER A 548 -2.13 -23.51 22.25
CA SER A 548 -2.40 -24.94 22.46
C SER A 548 -2.88 -25.30 23.89
N GLY A 549 -2.98 -24.33 24.81
CA GLY A 549 -3.38 -24.51 26.22
C GLY A 549 -4.72 -23.83 26.60
N PRO A 550 -5.25 -24.06 27.83
CA PRO A 550 -6.58 -23.60 28.26
C PRO A 550 -6.76 -22.06 28.36
N GLU A 551 -5.69 -21.26 28.28
CA GLU A 551 -5.71 -19.79 28.22
C GLU A 551 -5.71 -19.24 26.77
N GLU A 552 -6.27 -20.02 25.84
CA GLU A 552 -6.23 -19.87 24.38
C GLU A 552 -6.62 -18.48 23.81
N LYS A 553 -7.52 -17.75 24.49
CA LYS A 553 -8.15 -16.55 23.91
C LYS A 553 -7.33 -15.26 24.05
N THR A 554 -6.63 -15.08 25.15
CA THR A 554 -5.89 -13.83 25.45
C THR A 554 -4.57 -13.77 24.69
N THR A 555 -3.90 -14.91 24.54
CA THR A 555 -2.58 -15.03 23.90
C THR A 555 -2.64 -14.83 22.38
N HIS A 556 -3.74 -15.24 21.71
CA HIS A 556 -3.94 -14.98 20.28
C HIS A 556 -4.03 -13.49 19.95
N GLY A 557 -4.85 -12.74 20.69
CA GLY A 557 -4.96 -11.30 20.50
C GLY A 557 -3.60 -10.62 20.68
N MET A 558 -2.84 -11.02 21.71
CA MET A 558 -1.49 -10.48 21.94
C MET A 558 -0.51 -10.80 20.80
N ALA A 559 -0.58 -11.97 20.18
CA ALA A 559 0.28 -12.33 19.05
C ALA A 559 0.04 -11.39 17.85
N GLU A 560 -1.23 -11.15 17.51
CA GLU A 560 -1.61 -10.26 16.42
C GLU A 560 -1.22 -8.81 16.72
N VAL A 561 -1.47 -8.31 17.95
CA VAL A 561 -1.00 -6.98 18.39
C VAL A 561 0.49 -6.85 18.14
N THR A 562 1.26 -7.88 18.50
CA THR A 562 2.71 -7.81 18.44
C THR A 562 3.22 -7.82 16.99
N LEU A 563 2.63 -8.63 16.11
CA LEU A 563 2.89 -8.60 14.65
C LEU A 563 2.63 -7.22 14.04
N VAL A 564 1.51 -6.65 14.44
CA VAL A 564 1.04 -5.36 14.00
C VAL A 564 1.96 -4.24 14.46
N VAL A 565 2.41 -4.28 15.72
CA VAL A 565 3.44 -3.37 16.24
C VAL A 565 4.72 -3.52 15.43
N ALA A 566 5.15 -4.75 15.10
CA ALA A 566 6.32 -4.98 14.25
C ALA A 566 6.18 -4.30 12.87
N GLY A 567 5.03 -4.50 12.21
CA GLY A 567 4.72 -3.88 10.92
C GLY A 567 4.62 -2.35 11.00
N GLY A 568 3.98 -1.82 12.04
CA GLY A 568 3.87 -0.39 12.31
C GLY A 568 5.22 0.28 12.51
N LEU A 569 6.08 -0.33 13.33
CA LEU A 569 7.44 0.16 13.55
C LEU A 569 8.28 0.09 12.28
N GLN A 570 8.20 -1.00 11.50
CA GLN A 570 8.91 -1.13 10.22
C GLN A 570 8.58 0.03 9.28
N LEU A 571 7.30 0.31 9.15
CA LEU A 571 6.79 1.31 8.23
C LEU A 571 7.15 2.73 8.67
N LEU A 572 7.02 3.02 9.98
CA LEU A 572 7.42 4.31 10.54
C LEU A 572 8.91 4.57 10.36
N VAL A 573 9.77 3.57 10.63
CA VAL A 573 11.22 3.70 10.44
C VAL A 573 11.55 3.86 8.95
N GLY A 574 10.86 3.15 8.06
CA GLY A 574 11.00 3.32 6.60
C GLY A 574 10.61 4.72 6.11
N MET A 575 9.58 5.33 6.69
CA MET A 575 9.21 6.73 6.38
C MET A 575 10.28 7.72 6.85
N VAL A 576 10.81 7.54 8.05
CA VAL A 576 11.90 8.38 8.55
C VAL A 576 13.14 8.23 7.68
N ALA A 577 13.47 7.02 7.23
CA ALA A 577 14.53 6.79 6.26
C ALA A 577 14.29 7.57 4.95
N PHE A 578 13.08 7.47 4.39
CA PHE A 578 12.73 8.20 3.17
C PHE A 578 12.83 9.72 3.35
N TYR A 579 12.40 10.24 4.51
CA TYR A 579 12.56 11.65 4.86
C TYR A 579 14.03 12.08 4.83
N TYR A 580 14.95 11.32 5.44
CA TYR A 580 16.37 11.66 5.42
C TYR A 580 17.00 11.55 4.03
N VAL A 581 16.61 10.56 3.23
CA VAL A 581 17.05 10.46 1.83
C VAL A 581 16.58 11.68 1.03
N GLN A 582 15.33 12.09 1.21
CA GLN A 582 14.79 13.29 0.57
C GLN A 582 15.52 14.56 1.03
N ASP A 583 15.77 14.71 2.33
CA ASP A 583 16.47 15.87 2.89
C ASP A 583 17.89 16.02 2.30
N VAL A 584 18.66 14.92 2.25
CA VAL A 584 19.98 14.91 1.62
C VAL A 584 19.89 15.19 0.12
N LEU A 585 18.90 14.61 -0.57
CA LEU A 585 18.69 14.84 -1.99
C LEU A 585 18.38 16.32 -2.29
N GLU A 586 17.51 16.96 -1.50
CA GLU A 586 17.13 18.37 -1.69
C GLU A 586 18.30 19.32 -1.45
N HIS A 587 19.07 19.11 -0.37
CA HIS A 587 20.20 19.97 -0.02
C HIS A 587 21.44 19.77 -0.90
N ASN A 588 21.64 18.57 -1.46
CA ASN A 588 22.83 18.24 -2.23
C ASN A 588 22.55 17.91 -3.70
N TYR A 589 21.34 18.18 -4.22
CA TYR A 589 20.94 17.75 -5.56
C TYR A 589 21.94 18.11 -6.67
N GLU A 590 22.46 19.34 -6.66
CA GLU A 590 23.39 19.82 -7.69
C GLU A 590 24.70 19.06 -7.69
N GLU A 591 25.23 18.74 -6.51
CA GLU A 591 26.41 17.90 -6.35
C GLU A 591 26.10 16.45 -6.76
N LEU A 592 24.98 15.90 -6.27
CA LEU A 592 24.58 14.51 -6.52
C LEU A 592 24.20 14.25 -7.99
N SER A 593 23.84 15.28 -8.75
CA SER A 593 23.48 15.19 -10.17
C SER A 593 24.68 15.31 -11.11
N GLN A 594 25.85 15.72 -10.62
CA GLN A 594 27.05 15.81 -11.45
C GLN A 594 27.57 14.40 -11.77
N THR A 595 27.82 14.12 -13.05
CA THR A 595 28.47 12.88 -13.48
C THR A 595 29.85 12.76 -12.83
N ARG A 596 30.08 11.68 -12.09
CA ARG A 596 31.40 11.36 -11.52
C ARG A 596 32.24 10.63 -12.58
N PRO A 597 33.57 10.83 -12.63
CA PRO A 597 34.44 10.12 -13.56
C PRO A 597 34.29 8.58 -13.51
N GLU A 598 34.11 8.03 -12.31
CA GLU A 598 33.90 6.59 -12.09
C GLU A 598 32.54 6.06 -12.57
N ASP A 599 31.56 6.94 -12.78
CA ASP A 599 30.20 6.59 -13.20
C ASP A 599 29.97 6.86 -14.70
N MET A 600 30.91 7.51 -15.39
CA MET A 600 30.79 7.82 -16.84
C MET A 600 30.48 6.57 -17.67
N LYS A 601 31.16 5.46 -17.37
CA LYS A 601 30.91 4.18 -18.05
C LYS A 601 29.49 3.66 -17.81
N LEU A 602 28.93 3.87 -16.62
CA LEU A 602 27.56 3.46 -16.30
C LEU A 602 26.54 4.31 -17.05
N GLU A 603 26.77 5.61 -17.14
CA GLU A 603 25.94 6.53 -17.93
C GLU A 603 25.99 6.20 -19.42
N GLU A 604 27.16 5.87 -19.97
CA GLU A 604 27.29 5.39 -21.35
C GLU A 604 26.51 4.08 -21.56
N LEU A 605 26.61 3.13 -20.62
CA LEU A 605 25.88 1.86 -20.70
C LEU A 605 24.36 2.07 -20.58
N GLU A 606 23.90 3.02 -19.76
CA GLU A 606 22.50 3.39 -19.66
C GLU A 606 22.01 4.08 -20.93
N ALA A 607 22.75 5.05 -21.46
CA ALA A 607 22.42 5.71 -22.72
C ALA A 607 22.33 4.71 -23.88
N LYS A 608 23.23 3.71 -23.91
CA LYS A 608 23.21 2.59 -24.87
C LYS A 608 21.97 1.71 -24.67
N ALA A 609 21.70 1.27 -23.44
CA ALA A 609 20.54 0.44 -23.13
C ALA A 609 19.23 1.16 -23.48
N ASP A 610 19.13 2.44 -23.16
CA ASP A 610 17.99 3.27 -23.50
C ASP A 610 17.82 3.45 -25.02
N ALA A 611 18.92 3.55 -25.77
CA ALA A 611 18.86 3.60 -27.24
C ALA A 611 18.35 2.29 -27.82
N ILE A 612 18.82 1.14 -27.31
CA ILE A 612 18.36 -0.19 -27.72
C ILE A 612 16.88 -0.38 -27.35
N ASP A 613 16.49 -0.02 -26.13
CA ASP A 613 15.11 -0.10 -25.67
C ASP A 613 14.20 0.80 -26.52
N ARG A 614 14.62 2.03 -26.83
CA ARG A 614 13.87 2.93 -27.73
C ARG A 614 13.73 2.33 -29.13
N ALA A 615 14.78 1.73 -29.68
CA ALA A 615 14.72 1.07 -30.98
C ALA A 615 13.77 -0.13 -30.96
N PHE A 616 13.90 -1.01 -29.96
CA PHE A 616 13.03 -2.17 -29.76
C PHE A 616 11.56 -1.76 -29.68
N TRP A 617 11.23 -0.78 -28.83
CA TRP A 617 9.85 -0.32 -28.65
C TRP A 617 9.30 0.43 -29.86
N ARG A 618 10.17 1.06 -30.67
CA ARG A 618 9.78 1.69 -31.93
C ARG A 618 9.40 0.64 -32.99
N GLU A 619 10.14 -0.45 -33.08
CA GLU A 619 9.85 -1.53 -34.01
C GLU A 619 8.68 -2.42 -33.55
N SER A 620 8.46 -2.50 -32.23
CA SER A 620 7.27 -3.12 -31.65
C SER A 620 6.17 -2.10 -31.31
N ALA A 621 6.14 -0.95 -31.99
CA ALA A 621 5.13 0.08 -31.74
C ALA A 621 3.73 -0.49 -31.96
N TRP A 622 2.75 -0.03 -31.16
CA TRP A 622 1.41 -0.60 -31.15
C TRP A 622 0.78 -0.57 -32.55
N GLU A 623 0.99 0.49 -33.31
CA GLU A 623 0.46 0.65 -34.67
C GLU A 623 0.97 -0.44 -35.63
N LEU A 624 2.21 -0.89 -35.45
CA LEU A 624 2.89 -1.86 -36.32
C LEU A 624 2.53 -3.31 -35.99
N LEU A 625 1.99 -3.58 -34.79
CA LEU A 625 1.65 -4.94 -34.40
C LEU A 625 0.46 -5.48 -35.20
N PRO A 626 0.52 -6.73 -35.68
CA PRO A 626 -0.62 -7.36 -36.33
C PRO A 626 -1.77 -7.53 -35.32
N VAL A 627 -3.01 -7.48 -35.82
CA VAL A 627 -4.23 -7.48 -34.98
C VAL A 627 -4.29 -8.70 -34.06
N TRP A 628 -3.87 -9.88 -34.53
CA TRP A 628 -3.85 -11.08 -33.71
C TRP A 628 -2.91 -10.93 -32.51
N LEU A 629 -1.76 -10.26 -32.67
CA LEU A 629 -0.79 -10.07 -31.59
C LEU A 629 -1.27 -9.01 -30.58
N LYS A 630 -1.95 -7.96 -31.07
CA LYS A 630 -2.68 -7.01 -30.21
C LYS A 630 -3.70 -7.74 -29.34
N ALA A 631 -4.50 -8.61 -29.95
CA ALA A 631 -5.49 -9.42 -29.24
C ALA A 631 -4.83 -10.38 -28.22
N VAL A 632 -3.69 -10.99 -28.57
CA VAL A 632 -2.92 -11.85 -27.65
C VAL A 632 -2.40 -11.06 -26.45
N LEU A 633 -1.85 -9.86 -26.63
CA LEU A 633 -1.36 -9.02 -25.53
C LEU A 633 -2.49 -8.52 -24.61
N VAL A 634 -3.60 -8.05 -25.20
CA VAL A 634 -4.77 -7.60 -24.43
C VAL A 634 -5.41 -8.77 -23.69
N GLY A 635 -5.60 -9.90 -24.37
CA GLY A 635 -6.10 -11.13 -23.75
C GLY A 635 -5.20 -11.62 -22.62
N GLY A 636 -3.88 -11.60 -22.82
CA GLY A 636 -2.89 -11.94 -21.79
C GLY A 636 -2.97 -11.02 -20.57
N LEU A 637 -3.16 -9.71 -20.77
CA LEU A 637 -3.36 -8.76 -19.67
C LEU A 637 -4.68 -9.02 -18.92
N LEU A 638 -5.79 -9.24 -19.63
CA LEU A 638 -7.08 -9.54 -19.00
C LEU A 638 -7.01 -10.84 -18.19
N CYS A 639 -6.29 -11.85 -18.69
CA CYS A 639 -6.06 -13.10 -17.97
C CYS A 639 -5.26 -12.87 -16.68
N ILE A 640 -4.18 -12.08 -16.71
CA ILE A 640 -3.41 -11.83 -15.47
C ILE A 640 -4.18 -10.95 -14.48
N GLN A 641 -4.97 -9.98 -14.94
CA GLN A 641 -5.84 -9.20 -14.05
C GLN A 641 -6.92 -10.08 -13.41
N ALA A 642 -7.54 -10.98 -14.17
CA ALA A 642 -8.48 -11.96 -13.65
C ALA A 642 -7.79 -12.93 -12.67
N SER A 643 -6.56 -13.37 -12.96
CA SER A 643 -5.76 -14.18 -12.03
C SER A 643 -5.51 -13.45 -10.71
N VAL A 644 -5.07 -12.19 -10.76
CA VAL A 644 -4.81 -11.37 -9.57
C VAL A 644 -6.10 -11.19 -8.77
N ALA A 645 -7.20 -10.84 -9.43
CA ALA A 645 -8.50 -10.67 -8.79
C ALA A 645 -9.01 -11.97 -8.12
N LEU A 646 -8.86 -13.13 -8.77
CA LEU A 646 -9.19 -14.42 -8.18
C LEU A 646 -8.31 -14.72 -6.97
N LEU A 647 -7.01 -14.46 -7.04
CA LEU A 647 -6.07 -14.71 -5.93
C LEU A 647 -6.30 -13.79 -4.74
N SER A 648 -6.85 -12.59 -4.96
CA SER A 648 -7.34 -11.72 -3.88
C SER A 648 -8.50 -12.38 -3.11
N MET A 649 -9.27 -13.29 -3.72
CA MET A 649 -10.30 -14.10 -3.05
C MET A 649 -9.68 -15.32 -2.34
N HIS A 650 -8.83 -15.05 -1.35
CA HIS A 650 -7.94 -16.03 -0.71
C HIS A 650 -8.60 -17.36 -0.32
N GLU A 651 -9.79 -17.29 0.31
CA GLU A 651 -10.49 -18.46 0.85
C GLU A 651 -11.04 -19.41 -0.22
N SER A 652 -11.28 -18.89 -1.44
CA SER A 652 -11.76 -19.70 -2.57
C SER A 652 -10.61 -20.32 -3.37
N CYS A 653 -9.42 -19.70 -3.31
CA CYS A 653 -8.25 -20.16 -4.06
C CYS A 653 -7.36 -21.13 -3.27
N PHE A 654 -7.31 -21.00 -1.95
CA PHE A 654 -6.43 -21.80 -1.11
C PHE A 654 -7.17 -22.39 0.10
N LYS A 655 -6.83 -23.63 0.45
CA LYS A 655 -7.21 -24.18 1.75
C LYS A 655 -6.56 -23.36 2.86
N LYS A 656 -7.28 -23.18 3.97
CA LYS A 656 -6.74 -22.56 5.18
C LYS A 656 -5.62 -23.45 5.70
N PHE A 657 -4.39 -22.98 5.55
CA PHE A 657 -3.19 -23.69 5.96
C PHE A 657 -2.24 -22.66 6.58
N GLY A 658 -1.93 -22.84 7.86
CA GLY A 658 -1.06 -21.96 8.63
C GLY A 658 0.23 -22.65 9.05
N LEU A 659 1.07 -21.94 9.80
CA LEU A 659 2.35 -22.46 10.30
C LEU A 659 2.18 -23.59 11.33
N MET A 660 1.01 -23.68 11.96
CA MET A 660 0.65 -24.73 12.93
C MET A 660 -0.12 -25.90 12.30
N SER A 661 -0.39 -25.84 10.99
CA SER A 661 -1.05 -26.92 10.26
C SER A 661 -0.08 -28.08 10.01
N SER A 662 -0.59 -29.32 9.91
CA SER A 662 0.20 -30.50 9.53
C SER A 662 -0.06 -30.82 8.06
N VAL A 663 1.01 -31.10 7.30
CA VAL A 663 0.87 -31.47 5.88
C VAL A 663 0.17 -32.82 5.75
N GLU A 664 0.46 -33.75 6.67
CA GLU A 664 -0.17 -35.06 6.68
C GLU A 664 -1.67 -34.96 7.01
N ARG A 665 -2.01 -34.26 8.10
CA ARG A 665 -3.40 -34.15 8.57
C ARG A 665 -4.27 -33.23 7.71
N ASP A 666 -3.79 -32.03 7.41
CA ASP A 666 -4.61 -30.96 6.85
C ASP A 666 -4.57 -30.92 5.31
N LEU A 667 -3.52 -31.49 4.69
CA LEU A 667 -3.38 -31.60 3.22
C LEU A 667 -3.42 -33.04 2.69
N GLY A 668 -3.52 -34.05 3.57
CA GLY A 668 -3.57 -35.46 3.18
C GLY A 668 -2.26 -35.95 2.56
N GLY A 669 -1.12 -35.47 3.06
CA GLY A 669 0.21 -35.84 2.60
C GLY A 669 0.64 -35.22 1.25
N ASN A 670 -0.23 -34.45 0.59
CA ASN A 670 0.07 -33.81 -0.70
C ASN A 670 0.09 -32.29 -0.58
N VAL A 671 1.27 -31.68 -0.69
CA VAL A 671 1.50 -30.23 -0.64
C VAL A 671 0.65 -29.46 -1.66
N LEU A 672 0.39 -30.02 -2.84
CA LEU A 672 -0.40 -29.36 -3.89
C LEU A 672 -1.90 -29.29 -3.57
N SER A 673 -2.38 -30.07 -2.59
CA SER A 673 -3.76 -30.02 -2.10
C SER A 673 -4.12 -28.69 -1.44
N ILE A 674 -3.13 -27.82 -1.17
CA ILE A 674 -3.38 -26.46 -0.67
C ILE A 674 -4.12 -25.61 -1.70
N VAL A 675 -3.91 -25.86 -3.00
CA VAL A 675 -4.50 -25.09 -4.09
C VAL A 675 -5.87 -25.69 -4.43
N GLN A 676 -6.92 -24.87 -4.29
CA GLN A 676 -8.29 -25.24 -4.65
C GLN A 676 -8.55 -25.03 -6.16
N PRO A 677 -9.69 -25.50 -6.72
CA PRO A 677 -9.97 -25.36 -8.15
C PRO A 677 -9.88 -23.93 -8.69
N TYR A 678 -10.34 -22.92 -7.93
CA TYR A 678 -10.19 -21.51 -8.34
C TYR A 678 -8.73 -21.04 -8.30
N GLY A 679 -7.91 -21.57 -7.38
CA GLY A 679 -6.48 -21.32 -7.34
C GLY A 679 -5.78 -21.89 -8.58
N TRP A 680 -6.14 -23.10 -9.00
CA TRP A 680 -5.65 -23.68 -10.26
C TRP A 680 -6.11 -22.91 -11.49
N LEU A 681 -7.35 -22.41 -11.49
CA LEU A 681 -7.84 -21.53 -12.54
C LEU A 681 -6.99 -20.25 -12.61
N ALA A 682 -6.73 -19.60 -11.48
CA ALA A 682 -5.89 -18.40 -11.43
C ALA A 682 -4.46 -18.67 -11.94
N VAL A 683 -3.82 -19.75 -11.47
CA VAL A 683 -2.49 -20.17 -11.97
C VAL A 683 -2.53 -20.47 -13.47
N GLY A 684 -3.60 -21.10 -13.97
CA GLY A 684 -3.82 -21.33 -15.39
C GLY A 684 -3.90 -20.04 -16.19
N LEU A 685 -4.66 -19.05 -15.71
CA LEU A 685 -4.75 -17.72 -16.33
C LEU A 685 -3.38 -17.02 -16.35
N ALA A 686 -2.61 -17.05 -15.26
CA ALA A 686 -1.24 -16.53 -15.26
C ALA A 686 -0.33 -17.28 -16.26
N GLY A 687 -0.51 -18.59 -16.41
CA GLY A 687 0.16 -19.40 -17.43
C GLY A 687 -0.19 -18.96 -18.86
N THR A 688 -1.45 -18.62 -19.15
CA THR A 688 -1.84 -18.07 -20.46
C THR A 688 -1.17 -16.73 -20.75
N THR A 689 -0.97 -15.89 -19.72
CA THR A 689 -0.21 -14.65 -19.86
C THR A 689 1.25 -14.93 -20.20
N ALA A 690 1.89 -15.93 -19.58
CA ALA A 690 3.24 -16.34 -19.95
C ALA A 690 3.33 -16.79 -21.42
N LEU A 691 2.34 -17.53 -21.92
CA LEU A 691 2.26 -17.91 -23.34
C LEU A 691 2.05 -16.71 -24.26
N SER A 692 1.25 -15.70 -23.85
CA SER A 692 1.08 -14.47 -24.62
C SER A 692 2.38 -13.67 -24.73
N LEU A 693 3.15 -13.59 -23.63
CA LEU A 693 4.46 -12.95 -23.60
C LEU A 693 5.45 -13.70 -24.50
N ALA A 694 5.50 -15.03 -24.39
CA ALA A 694 6.34 -15.87 -25.25
C ALA A 694 6.01 -15.69 -26.74
N SER A 695 4.73 -15.63 -27.08
CA SER A 695 4.26 -15.39 -28.46
C SER A 695 4.70 -14.02 -28.98
N PHE A 696 4.60 -12.97 -28.15
CA PHE A 696 5.07 -11.64 -28.48
C PHE A 696 6.58 -11.60 -28.71
N TYR A 697 7.38 -12.13 -27.79
CA TYR A 697 8.84 -12.13 -27.96
C TYR A 697 9.30 -13.00 -29.13
N LEU A 698 8.62 -14.11 -29.42
CA LEU A 698 8.90 -14.93 -30.59
C LEU A 698 8.61 -14.16 -31.89
N TRP A 699 7.49 -13.44 -31.95
CA TRP A 699 7.18 -12.57 -33.08
C TRP A 699 8.23 -11.48 -33.27
N CYS A 700 8.60 -10.75 -32.21
CA CYS A 700 9.65 -9.73 -32.24
C CYS A 700 11.00 -10.29 -32.72
N ARG A 701 11.35 -11.52 -32.33
CA ARG A 701 12.57 -12.19 -32.80
C ARG A 701 12.53 -12.50 -34.31
N THR A 702 11.38 -12.89 -34.84
CA THR A 702 11.23 -13.24 -36.27
C THR A 702 11.11 -12.03 -37.20
N HIS A 703 10.53 -10.92 -36.75
CA HIS A 703 10.18 -9.76 -37.58
C HIS A 703 11.18 -8.59 -37.49
N GLY A 704 12.40 -8.84 -37.01
CA GLY A 704 13.48 -7.84 -37.07
C GLY A 704 13.62 -6.93 -35.86
N ALA A 705 12.66 -6.90 -34.91
CA ALA A 705 12.84 -6.23 -33.62
C ALA A 705 14.02 -6.80 -32.81
N GLY A 706 14.33 -8.09 -33.01
CA GLY A 706 15.59 -8.69 -32.53
C GLY A 706 16.83 -8.31 -33.35
N SER A 707 16.65 -7.97 -34.64
CA SER A 707 17.72 -7.61 -35.56
C SER A 707 18.30 -6.23 -35.30
N ALA A 708 17.52 -5.26 -34.81
CA ALA A 708 18.05 -3.95 -34.39
C ALA A 708 19.09 -4.08 -33.27
N ARG A 709 18.86 -4.98 -32.32
CA ARG A 709 19.84 -5.34 -31.28
C ARG A 709 21.10 -5.95 -31.90
N THR A 710 20.93 -6.87 -32.85
CA THR A 710 22.07 -7.50 -33.55
C THR A 710 22.85 -6.51 -34.43
N VAL A 711 22.19 -5.52 -35.03
CA VAL A 711 22.82 -4.48 -35.85
C VAL A 711 23.60 -3.51 -34.96
N LEU A 712 23.03 -3.03 -33.86
CA LEU A 712 23.75 -2.18 -32.91
C LEU A 712 24.91 -2.91 -32.23
N GLU A 713 24.74 -4.19 -31.86
CA GLU A 713 25.82 -5.03 -31.32
C GLU A 713 26.93 -5.25 -32.37
N LYS A 714 26.58 -5.38 -33.68
CA LYS A 714 27.55 -5.49 -34.77
C LYS A 714 28.29 -4.19 -35.06
N GLU A 715 27.58 -3.06 -35.17
CA GLU A 715 28.20 -1.73 -35.35
C GLU A 715 29.16 -1.39 -34.19
N GLN A 716 28.86 -1.88 -32.98
CA GLN A 716 29.74 -1.73 -31.82
C GLN A 716 31.01 -2.60 -31.90
N LEU A 717 30.88 -3.88 -32.23
CA LEU A 717 32.04 -4.77 -32.43
C LEU A 717 32.95 -4.27 -33.56
N GLU A 718 32.38 -3.66 -34.59
CA GLU A 718 33.14 -3.06 -35.69
C GLU A 718 33.74 -1.68 -35.33
N GLY A 719 33.14 -0.96 -34.37
CA GLY A 719 33.62 0.32 -33.85
C GLY A 719 34.78 0.20 -32.86
N GLU A 720 34.76 -0.79 -31.97
CA GLU A 720 35.84 -1.05 -30.98
C GLU A 720 37.13 -1.60 -31.63
N GLY A 721 37.06 -2.06 -32.89
CA GLY A 721 38.20 -2.56 -33.66
C GLY A 721 39.04 -1.51 -34.39
N LYS A 722 38.64 -0.23 -34.40
CA LYS A 722 39.46 0.85 -34.97
C LYS A 722 40.27 1.53 -33.87
N PRO A 723 41.62 1.41 -33.88
CA PRO A 723 42.45 2.21 -32.99
C PRO A 723 42.19 3.68 -33.33
N ILE A 724 41.77 4.45 -32.33
CA ILE A 724 41.71 5.91 -32.41
C ILE A 724 43.17 6.37 -32.47
N ILE A 725 43.62 6.79 -33.66
CA ILE A 725 44.90 7.47 -33.90
C ILE A 725 44.66 8.98 -33.85
#